data_AF-A0A8J7UDU8-F1
#
_entry.id   AF-A0A8J7UDU8-F1
#
_cell.length_a   1.000
_cell.length_b   1.000
_cell.length_c   1.000
_cell.angle_alpha   90.00
_cell.angle_beta   90.00
_cell.angle_gamma   90.00
#
_symmetry.space_group_name_H-M   'P 1'
#
loop_
_entity.id
_entity.type
_entity.pdbx_description
1 polymer ?
#
loop_
_entity_poly.entity_id
_entity_poly.type
_entity_poly.pdbx_seq_one_letter_code
_entity_poly.pdbx_strand_id
1 'polypeptide(L)'
;MDTALRVAVEEDNPAIERIEELCVKCGMCSKVCSDYIGVNKRYDLAKSGSAICTYCGQCTSVCPTDSLVVKSEIQAVQAAVDDPDSIVIFSTSPSVRVALGELFGEERGGFVEGRMVSLLRALGGDYVLDTNFAADLTIVEEASELLERITKSTGPLPQFTSCCPAWVRYCELFHPDWLPHVSSAKSPIGMQGPTIKTYFAKKNGLDPKRIVNVAVTPCTAKKYEIRRDEMNAAGRYHGDESMRDMDYVITTRELAQWAKERNIDFAALEDSAFDRLMGDASGAGVIFGATGGVMEAALRTAYSFATGKTPPSMMFDLQPVRGMQDVRTAEIDFDGLPVRVAVVYGTESADKFISKVMETGETYHFIEVMTCPGGCQSGGGQPKPDYDAIDQTRQQRLDSLYRRDASLAVRMSHENEEIKALYETFYGKPLSELAEAMLHTNYTDMSGELGEKTMKYRCKVCGYIYEGDELPQDYICPLCQKGAEVFECMEEPKCCCKPALAGTKTEKNLAAAFAGESQARNKYTYFAEVAQREGYEQLAEIFLHTARNEQEHARLWFDLLGGINDTAANLLAAAEGENYEWTDMYAAFAKDAEEEGFPEIAAKFRMVGAIEKTHEERYRKLLSNVQMQQVFAKGEMAMWECRICGHIVVGTHSPESCPVCHYSQSFFEIRKTNY
;
A
#
# COMPACT_ATOMS: atom_id res chain seq x y z
N MET A 1 -10.72 27.85 12.29
CA MET A 1 -9.54 28.47 11.65
C MET A 1 -9.82 28.52 10.14
N ASP A 2 -9.49 29.60 9.44
CA ASP A 2 -9.71 29.65 7.98
C ASP A 2 -8.56 28.91 7.26
N THR A 3 -8.82 27.68 6.82
CA THR A 3 -7.87 26.83 6.09
C THR A 3 -7.54 27.37 4.70
N ALA A 4 -8.35 28.29 4.16
CA ALA A 4 -8.05 28.97 2.90
C ALA A 4 -6.82 29.87 3.04
N LEU A 5 -6.63 30.51 4.20
CA LEU A 5 -5.55 31.47 4.43
C LEU A 5 -4.25 30.82 4.95
N ARG A 6 -4.33 29.70 5.67
CA ARG A 6 -3.17 28.96 6.17
C ARG A 6 -3.54 27.51 6.47
N VAL A 7 -2.58 26.58 6.31
CA VAL A 7 -2.79 25.17 6.71
C VAL A 7 -3.02 25.05 8.21
N ALA A 8 -3.94 24.19 8.63
CA ALA A 8 -4.04 23.79 10.03
C ALA A 8 -2.87 22.84 10.39
N VAL A 9 -2.37 22.93 11.62
CA VAL A 9 -1.28 22.11 12.15
C VAL A 9 -1.62 21.80 13.60
N GLU A 10 -1.72 20.51 13.94
CA GLU A 10 -1.94 20.05 15.31
C GLU A 10 -0.69 20.25 16.18
N GLU A 11 -0.89 20.46 17.48
CA GLU A 11 0.21 20.64 18.45
C GLU A 11 1.09 19.38 18.57
N ASP A 12 0.46 18.21 18.46
CA ASP A 12 1.12 16.90 18.54
C ASP A 12 1.76 16.46 17.21
N ASN A 13 1.63 17.24 16.13
CA ASN A 13 2.25 16.94 14.84
C ASN A 13 3.74 16.64 15.04
N PRO A 14 4.25 15.46 14.66
CA PRO A 14 5.63 15.06 14.96
C PRO A 14 6.65 15.67 14.00
N ALA A 15 6.21 16.24 12.88
CA ALA A 15 7.07 16.60 11.77
C ALA A 15 7.32 18.11 11.67
N ILE A 16 6.30 18.91 11.96
CA ILE A 16 6.33 20.37 11.84
C ILE A 16 5.58 21.01 13.01
N GLU A 17 5.90 22.26 13.30
CA GLU A 17 5.19 23.06 14.28
C GLU A 17 5.02 24.51 13.81
N ARG A 18 4.09 25.23 14.44
CA ARG A 18 3.78 26.62 14.10
C ARG A 18 4.11 27.55 15.27
N ILE A 19 4.95 28.54 15.01
CA ILE A 19 5.17 29.70 15.88
C ILE A 19 4.14 30.76 15.48
N GLU A 20 3.10 30.92 16.30
CA GLU A 20 1.92 31.73 15.97
C GLU A 20 2.25 33.22 15.83
N GLU A 21 3.19 33.72 16.64
CA GLU A 21 3.59 35.13 16.70
C GLU A 21 4.27 35.60 15.41
N LEU A 22 4.88 34.68 14.66
CA LEU A 22 5.58 34.97 13.41
C LEU A 22 4.66 34.87 12.19
N CYS A 23 3.41 34.41 12.34
CA CYS A 23 2.53 34.14 11.21
C CYS A 23 1.93 35.43 10.64
N VAL A 24 2.40 35.84 9.46
CA VAL A 24 1.85 36.99 8.72
C VAL A 24 0.64 36.67 7.84
N LYS A 25 0.10 35.44 7.93
CA LYS A 25 -1.09 34.99 7.19
C LYS A 25 -1.03 35.22 5.66
N CYS A 26 0.14 35.01 5.06
CA CYS A 26 0.39 35.30 3.63
C CYS A 26 -0.21 34.30 2.63
N GLY A 27 -0.86 33.21 3.06
CA GLY A 27 -1.44 32.22 2.13
C GLY A 27 -0.48 31.20 1.54
N MET A 28 0.85 31.42 1.56
CA MET A 28 1.82 30.56 0.84
C MET A 28 1.78 29.09 1.27
N CYS A 29 1.66 28.82 2.58
CA CYS A 29 1.56 27.47 3.10
C CYS A 29 0.26 26.74 2.66
N SER A 30 -0.87 27.46 2.63
CA SER A 30 -2.15 26.94 2.13
C SER A 30 -2.05 26.64 0.64
N LYS A 31 -1.51 27.59 -0.14
CA LYS A 31 -1.34 27.46 -1.59
C LYS A 31 -0.52 26.23 -1.98
N VAL A 32 0.66 26.02 -1.39
CA VAL A 32 1.47 24.83 -1.72
C VAL A 32 0.78 23.53 -1.30
N CYS A 33 0.08 23.54 -0.16
CA CYS A 33 -0.61 22.35 0.34
C CYS A 33 -1.86 22.00 -0.50
N SER A 34 -2.56 23.00 -1.02
CA SER A 34 -3.74 22.81 -1.89
C SER A 34 -3.36 22.49 -3.33
N ASP A 35 -2.44 23.27 -3.93
CA ASP A 35 -2.17 23.23 -5.36
C ASP A 35 -1.22 22.09 -5.74
N TYR A 36 -0.29 21.75 -4.86
CA TYR A 36 0.81 20.83 -5.16
C TYR A 36 0.74 19.52 -4.37
N ILE A 37 0.41 19.61 -3.08
CA ILE A 37 0.25 18.41 -2.22
C ILE A 37 -1.17 17.85 -2.31
N GLY A 38 -2.17 18.70 -2.55
CA GLY A 38 -3.56 18.27 -2.67
C GLY A 38 -4.24 17.89 -1.35
N VAL A 39 -3.67 18.16 -0.19
CA VAL A 39 -4.28 17.79 1.11
C VAL A 39 -5.26 18.85 1.58
N ASN A 40 -4.85 20.12 1.66
CA ASN A 40 -5.64 21.20 2.28
C ASN A 40 -6.98 21.50 1.59
N LYS A 41 -7.19 21.00 0.37
CA LYS A 41 -8.44 21.15 -0.40
C LYS A 41 -9.34 19.91 -0.40
N ARG A 42 -8.90 18.80 0.20
CA ARG A 42 -9.57 17.48 0.16
C ARG A 42 -10.22 17.08 1.49
N TYR A 43 -10.19 17.95 2.49
CA TYR A 43 -10.87 17.70 3.75
C TYR A 43 -11.52 18.97 4.29
N ASP A 44 -12.57 18.78 5.06
CA ASP A 44 -13.19 19.84 5.86
C ASP A 44 -12.71 19.69 7.31
N LEU A 45 -12.05 20.73 7.83
CA LEU A 45 -11.55 20.76 9.20
C LEU A 45 -12.68 20.63 10.23
N ALA A 46 -13.87 21.16 9.92
CA ALA A 46 -15.02 21.05 10.81
C ALA A 46 -15.56 19.62 10.90
N LYS A 47 -15.43 18.82 9.82
CA LYS A 47 -15.87 17.42 9.77
C LYS A 47 -14.85 16.47 10.39
N SER A 48 -13.60 16.59 9.98
CA SER A 48 -12.49 15.78 10.48
C SER A 48 -12.20 15.99 11.97
N GLY A 49 -12.52 17.18 12.51
CA GLY A 49 -12.28 17.53 13.91
C GLY A 49 -10.79 17.76 14.25
N SER A 50 -9.87 17.43 13.36
CA SER A 50 -8.42 17.62 13.48
C SER A 50 -7.78 17.87 12.11
N ALA A 51 -6.63 18.53 12.08
CA ALA A 51 -5.94 18.86 10.84
C ALA A 51 -5.34 17.63 10.16
N ILE A 52 -5.77 17.37 8.93
CA ILE A 52 -5.22 16.30 8.10
C ILE A 52 -3.89 16.74 7.49
N CYS A 53 -2.85 15.92 7.70
CA CYS A 53 -1.48 16.20 7.27
C CYS A 53 -0.77 14.93 6.78
N THR A 54 -0.04 15.04 5.67
CA THR A 54 0.89 13.98 5.19
C THR A 54 2.32 14.18 5.67
N TYR A 55 2.55 15.17 6.54
CA TYR A 55 3.85 15.47 7.17
C TYR A 55 4.99 15.84 6.20
N CYS A 56 4.70 16.11 4.92
CA CYS A 56 5.72 16.31 3.87
C CYS A 56 6.62 17.55 4.08
N GLY A 57 6.18 18.52 4.87
CA GLY A 57 6.94 19.71 5.25
C GLY A 57 7.11 20.76 4.15
N GLN A 58 6.48 20.62 2.98
CA GLN A 58 6.58 21.61 1.90
C GLN A 58 6.06 23.01 2.31
N CYS A 59 5.11 23.05 3.25
CA CYS A 59 4.63 24.30 3.86
C CYS A 59 5.73 25.03 4.67
N THR A 60 6.69 24.33 5.26
CA THR A 60 7.83 24.93 5.97
C THR A 60 8.82 25.55 5.00
N SER A 61 9.05 24.91 3.85
CA SER A 61 9.97 25.39 2.81
C SER A 61 9.51 26.70 2.18
N VAL A 62 8.19 26.93 2.11
CA VAL A 62 7.62 28.16 1.51
C VAL A 62 7.27 29.25 2.53
N CYS A 63 7.48 29.01 3.83
CA CYS A 63 7.12 29.99 4.85
C CYS A 63 8.17 31.12 4.92
N PRO A 64 7.82 32.39 4.64
CA PRO A 64 8.82 33.46 4.54
C PRO A 64 9.28 34.01 5.89
N THR A 65 8.52 33.76 6.96
CA THR A 65 8.79 34.33 8.30
C THR A 65 9.26 33.30 9.32
N ASP A 66 9.54 32.07 8.88
CA ASP A 66 9.85 30.95 9.79
C ASP A 66 8.78 30.71 10.86
N SER A 67 7.52 31.04 10.55
CA SER A 67 6.37 30.69 11.39
C SER A 67 6.04 29.20 11.33
N LEU A 68 6.31 28.51 10.22
CA LEU A 68 6.23 27.05 10.13
C LEU A 68 7.63 26.48 10.02
N VAL A 69 8.00 25.67 11.00
CA VAL A 69 9.34 25.09 11.14
C VAL A 69 9.28 23.57 11.28
N VAL A 70 10.43 22.92 11.13
CA VAL A 70 10.55 21.48 11.45
C VAL A 70 10.47 21.32 12.96
N LYS A 71 9.72 20.34 13.44
CA LYS A 71 9.70 20.02 14.87
C LYS A 71 11.03 19.39 15.26
N SER A 72 11.80 20.12 16.07
CA SER A 72 13.19 19.77 16.36
C SER A 72 13.31 18.52 17.24
N GLU A 73 14.22 17.63 16.90
CA GLU A 73 14.66 16.51 17.75
C GLU A 73 16.11 16.65 18.24
N ILE A 74 16.76 17.79 17.97
CA ILE A 74 18.17 18.05 18.31
C ILE A 74 18.44 17.80 19.79
N GLN A 75 17.57 18.31 20.68
CA GLN A 75 17.78 18.17 22.13
C GLN A 75 17.73 16.72 22.60
N ALA A 76 16.83 15.90 22.04
CA ALA A 76 16.72 14.49 22.39
C ALA A 76 17.94 13.70 21.90
N VAL A 77 18.39 13.96 20.66
CA VAL A 77 19.59 13.35 20.09
C VAL A 77 20.84 13.79 20.86
N GLN A 78 20.94 15.06 21.22
CA GLN A 78 22.04 15.57 22.03
C GLN A 78 22.07 14.90 23.41
N ALA A 79 20.92 14.71 24.06
CA ALA A 79 20.85 14.02 25.33
C ALA A 79 21.34 12.57 25.23
N ALA A 80 21.04 11.88 24.12
CA ALA A 80 21.57 10.54 23.85
C ALA A 80 23.09 10.53 23.60
N VAL A 81 23.62 11.55 22.91
CA VAL A 81 25.08 11.70 22.73
C VAL A 81 25.79 11.98 24.05
N ASP A 82 25.19 12.80 24.92
CA ASP A 82 25.77 13.16 26.20
C ASP A 82 25.65 12.02 27.25
N ASP A 83 24.91 10.95 26.95
CA ASP A 83 24.73 9.76 27.80
C ASP A 83 25.81 8.69 27.53
N PRO A 84 26.70 8.39 28.50
CA PRO A 84 27.79 7.42 28.32
C PRO A 84 27.31 5.96 28.17
N ASP A 85 26.07 5.66 28.56
CA ASP A 85 25.51 4.32 28.40
C ASP A 85 24.88 4.10 27.02
N SER A 86 24.61 5.17 26.27
CA SER A 86 24.07 5.11 24.91
C SER A 86 25.16 4.83 23.86
N ILE A 87 24.75 4.24 22.73
CA ILE A 87 25.55 4.06 21.52
C ILE A 87 24.80 4.76 20.39
N VAL A 88 25.28 5.92 19.98
CA VAL A 88 24.59 6.77 19.00
C VAL A 88 25.07 6.44 17.60
N ILE A 89 24.14 5.97 16.77
CA ILE A 89 24.40 5.64 15.37
C ILE A 89 23.65 6.63 14.48
N PHE A 90 24.37 7.32 13.60
CA PHE A 90 23.77 8.20 12.58
C PHE A 90 23.73 7.51 11.22
N SER A 91 22.58 7.53 10.56
CA SER A 91 22.42 7.06 9.17
C SER A 91 21.98 8.19 8.25
N THR A 92 22.73 8.45 7.18
CA THR A 92 22.50 9.63 6.33
C THR A 92 21.83 9.30 4.99
N SER A 93 20.73 9.99 4.67
CA SER A 93 20.03 9.85 3.39
C SER A 93 20.83 10.42 2.20
N PRO A 94 20.57 9.95 0.96
CA PRO A 94 21.32 10.36 -0.22
C PRO A 94 21.29 11.88 -0.45
N SER A 95 20.14 12.53 -0.26
CA SER A 95 20.02 13.95 -0.59
C SER A 95 20.62 14.93 0.43
N VAL A 96 21.05 14.46 1.60
CA VAL A 96 21.66 15.35 2.62
C VAL A 96 23.00 15.88 2.11
N ARG A 97 23.83 14.98 1.55
CA ARG A 97 25.18 15.29 1.07
C ARG A 97 25.25 16.15 -0.19
N VAL A 98 24.12 16.41 -0.85
CA VAL A 98 24.08 17.34 -2.01
C VAL A 98 23.47 18.70 -1.68
N ALA A 99 23.02 18.90 -0.44
CA ALA A 99 22.34 20.13 -0.02
C ALA A 99 22.90 20.72 1.28
N LEU A 100 23.53 19.92 2.16
CA LEU A 100 24.03 20.38 3.46
C LEU A 100 25.01 21.55 3.33
N GLY A 101 25.92 21.52 2.36
CA GLY A 101 26.92 22.57 2.14
C GLY A 101 26.31 23.96 1.90
N GLU A 102 25.11 24.03 1.33
CA GLU A 102 24.41 25.30 1.07
C GLU A 102 24.14 26.09 2.37
N LEU A 103 23.91 25.37 3.48
CA LEU A 103 23.67 26.00 4.79
C LEU A 103 24.95 26.55 5.41
N PHE A 104 26.11 26.24 4.84
CA PHE A 104 27.42 26.75 5.21
C PHE A 104 28.01 27.70 4.15
N GLY A 105 27.20 28.11 3.16
CA GLY A 105 27.60 29.08 2.14
C GLY A 105 28.33 28.49 0.94
N GLU A 106 28.33 27.17 0.78
CA GLU A 106 28.91 26.50 -0.38
C GLU A 106 27.98 26.48 -1.59
N GLU A 107 28.50 26.02 -2.73
CA GLU A 107 27.75 25.93 -3.98
C GLU A 107 26.59 24.91 -3.89
N ARG A 108 25.46 25.27 -4.52
CA ARG A 108 24.27 24.42 -4.63
C ARG A 108 24.59 23.15 -5.42
N GLY A 109 24.16 22.00 -4.89
CA GLY A 109 24.49 20.69 -5.47
C GLY A 109 25.91 20.22 -5.19
N GLY A 110 26.70 20.93 -4.37
CA GLY A 110 28.02 20.45 -3.92
C GLY A 110 27.91 19.11 -3.17
N PHE A 111 28.78 18.16 -3.51
CA PHE A 111 28.78 16.82 -2.91
C PHE A 111 29.70 16.80 -1.68
N VAL A 112 29.13 16.88 -0.47
CA VAL A 112 29.85 17.10 0.80
C VAL A 112 29.83 15.89 1.74
N GLU A 113 29.85 14.67 1.19
CA GLU A 113 29.73 13.41 1.94
C GLU A 113 30.78 13.27 3.04
N GLY A 114 32.07 13.43 2.72
CA GLY A 114 33.14 13.22 3.70
C GLY A 114 33.07 14.17 4.88
N ARG A 115 32.89 15.47 4.62
CA ARG A 115 32.68 16.50 5.66
C ARG A 115 31.39 16.31 6.44
N MET A 116 30.31 15.82 5.82
CA MET A 116 29.08 15.45 6.52
C MET A 116 29.34 14.34 7.55
N VAL A 117 30.10 13.30 7.17
CA VAL A 117 30.48 12.22 8.10
C VAL A 117 31.35 12.76 9.24
N SER A 118 32.34 13.60 8.92
CA SER A 118 33.20 14.22 9.94
C SER A 118 32.42 15.11 10.90
N LEU A 119 31.41 15.82 10.40
CA LEU A 119 30.52 16.63 11.23
C LEU A 119 29.76 15.76 12.23
N LEU A 120 29.17 14.65 11.80
CA LEU A 120 28.41 13.75 12.68
C LEU A 120 29.30 13.13 13.77
N ARG A 121 30.55 12.80 13.44
CA ARG A 121 31.55 12.36 14.43
C ARG A 121 31.91 13.48 15.41
N ALA A 122 32.12 14.70 14.92
CA ALA A 122 32.39 15.86 15.77
C ALA A 122 31.22 16.21 16.70
N LEU A 123 29.99 15.87 16.30
CA LEU A 123 28.78 16.00 17.10
C LEU A 123 28.57 14.84 18.09
N GLY A 124 29.44 13.82 18.10
CA GLY A 124 29.45 12.75 19.08
C GLY A 124 28.79 11.44 18.63
N GLY A 125 28.65 11.18 17.33
CA GLY A 125 28.22 9.87 16.83
C GLY A 125 29.30 8.79 17.01
N ASP A 126 28.93 7.65 17.60
CA ASP A 126 29.80 6.49 17.76
C ASP A 126 30.02 5.76 16.42
N TYR A 127 28.96 5.69 15.60
CA TYR A 127 29.00 5.14 14.26
C TYR A 127 28.24 6.04 13.28
N VAL A 128 28.78 6.22 12.09
CA VAL A 128 28.15 6.94 10.98
C VAL A 128 28.03 6.02 9.78
N LEU A 129 26.79 5.70 9.42
CA LEU A 129 26.40 4.76 8.37
C LEU A 129 25.70 5.47 7.22
N ASP A 130 25.53 4.77 6.09
CA ASP A 130 24.90 5.30 4.90
C ASP A 130 23.53 4.67 4.65
N THR A 131 22.47 5.47 4.60
CA THR A 131 21.12 4.99 4.25
C THR A 131 21.08 4.49 2.80
N ASN A 132 22.03 4.87 1.94
CA ASN A 132 22.13 4.33 0.58
C ASN A 132 22.37 2.80 0.57
N PHE A 133 23.03 2.24 1.61
CA PHE A 133 23.11 0.80 1.78
C PHE A 133 21.71 0.20 1.89
N ALA A 134 20.85 0.79 2.73
CA ALA A 134 19.48 0.32 2.88
C ALA A 134 18.60 0.67 1.68
N ALA A 135 18.97 1.66 0.85
CA ALA A 135 18.33 1.88 -0.44
C ALA A 135 18.60 0.72 -1.39
N ASP A 136 19.82 0.17 -1.40
CA ASP A 136 20.10 -1.07 -2.13
C ASP A 136 19.28 -2.24 -1.59
N LEU A 137 19.13 -2.33 -0.26
CA LEU A 137 18.30 -3.34 0.38
C LEU A 137 16.82 -3.23 -0.05
N THR A 138 16.27 -2.02 -0.07
CA THR A 138 14.91 -1.74 -0.55
C THR A 138 14.75 -2.17 -2.00
N ILE A 139 15.70 -1.87 -2.87
CA ILE A 139 15.62 -2.27 -4.28
C ILE A 139 15.63 -3.77 -4.46
N VAL A 140 16.44 -4.49 -3.68
CA VAL A 140 16.48 -5.95 -3.78
C VAL A 140 15.13 -6.56 -3.40
N GLU A 141 14.45 -6.06 -2.37
CA GLU A 141 13.11 -6.54 -2.00
C GLU A 141 12.03 -6.06 -2.97
N GLU A 142 11.98 -4.76 -3.27
CA GLU A 142 10.92 -4.14 -4.09
C GLU A 142 10.96 -4.62 -5.55
N ALA A 143 12.16 -4.83 -6.12
CA ALA A 143 12.30 -5.44 -7.44
C ALA A 143 11.91 -6.92 -7.43
N SER A 144 12.19 -7.65 -6.34
CA SER A 144 11.76 -9.05 -6.21
C SER A 144 10.24 -9.14 -6.09
N GLU A 145 9.61 -8.29 -5.28
CA GLU A 145 8.17 -8.18 -5.13
C GLU A 145 7.50 -7.86 -6.48
N LEU A 146 8.04 -6.90 -7.22
CA LEU A 146 7.53 -6.53 -8.55
C LEU A 146 7.55 -7.74 -9.50
N LEU A 147 8.66 -8.49 -9.53
CA LEU A 147 8.77 -9.67 -10.38
C LEU A 147 7.81 -10.78 -9.95
N GLU A 148 7.58 -10.99 -8.65
CA GLU A 148 6.58 -11.96 -8.20
C GLU A 148 5.16 -11.54 -8.57
N ARG A 149 4.81 -10.25 -8.47
CA ARG A 149 3.51 -9.75 -8.92
C ARG A 149 3.32 -9.95 -10.43
N ILE A 150 4.35 -9.65 -11.23
CA ILE A 150 4.30 -9.81 -12.70
C ILE A 150 4.24 -11.29 -13.11
N THR A 151 5.07 -12.14 -12.53
CA THR A 151 5.30 -13.52 -13.04
C THR A 151 4.48 -14.58 -12.33
N LYS A 152 4.05 -14.33 -11.08
CA LYS A 152 3.33 -15.28 -10.22
C LYS A 152 1.99 -14.76 -9.71
N SER A 153 1.62 -13.52 -10.02
CA SER A 153 0.37 -12.89 -9.60
C SER A 153 0.17 -12.91 -8.07
N THR A 154 1.24 -12.69 -7.30
CA THR A 154 1.19 -12.65 -5.82
C THR A 154 0.49 -11.41 -5.24
N GLY A 155 0.25 -10.39 -6.07
CA GLY A 155 -0.43 -9.16 -5.68
C GLY A 155 -0.85 -8.35 -6.91
N PRO A 156 -1.66 -7.29 -6.73
CA PRO A 156 -2.23 -6.55 -7.83
C PRO A 156 -1.19 -5.62 -8.49
N LEU A 157 -1.40 -5.37 -9.79
CA LEU A 157 -0.64 -4.40 -10.59
C LEU A 157 -1.53 -3.19 -10.96
N PRO A 158 -0.98 -1.97 -11.06
CA PRO A 158 0.44 -1.62 -10.89
C PRO A 158 0.92 -1.75 -9.44
N GLN A 159 2.21 -2.03 -9.24
CA GLN A 159 2.86 -1.85 -7.94
C GLN A 159 3.28 -0.39 -7.78
N PHE A 160 2.87 0.28 -6.71
CA PHE A 160 3.36 1.59 -6.33
C PHE A 160 4.57 1.48 -5.40
N THR A 161 5.54 2.38 -5.55
CA THR A 161 6.61 2.50 -4.57
C THR A 161 6.08 2.97 -3.20
N SER A 162 6.73 2.54 -2.13
CA SER A 162 6.32 2.79 -0.74
C SER A 162 7.30 3.65 0.07
N CYS A 163 8.47 3.97 -0.49
CA CYS A 163 9.57 4.58 0.26
C CYS A 163 9.34 6.04 0.70
N CYS A 164 8.36 6.74 0.07
CA CYS A 164 7.95 8.09 0.41
C CYS A 164 6.78 8.07 1.42
N PRO A 165 7.00 8.35 2.71
CA PRO A 165 5.95 8.21 3.74
C PRO A 165 4.80 9.20 3.56
N ALA A 166 5.06 10.37 2.96
CA ALA A 166 4.00 11.33 2.66
C ALA A 166 3.09 10.86 1.52
N TRP A 167 3.61 10.07 0.58
CA TRP A 167 2.80 9.40 -0.44
C TRP A 167 1.98 8.26 0.17
N VAL A 168 2.61 7.39 0.96
CA VAL A 168 1.91 6.32 1.68
C VAL A 168 0.75 6.89 2.49
N ARG A 169 1.01 7.91 3.32
CA ARG A 169 -0.02 8.57 4.12
C ARG A 169 -1.12 9.22 3.27
N TYR A 170 -0.76 9.77 2.11
CA TYR A 170 -1.76 10.31 1.17
C TYR A 170 -2.66 9.18 0.61
N CYS A 171 -2.08 8.04 0.26
CA CYS A 171 -2.81 6.86 -0.20
C CYS A 171 -3.73 6.31 0.90
N GLU A 172 -3.25 6.20 2.14
CA GLU A 172 -4.04 5.76 3.31
C GLU A 172 -5.27 6.64 3.56
N LEU A 173 -5.17 7.95 3.28
CA LEU A 173 -6.26 8.91 3.51
C LEU A 173 -7.23 9.01 2.34
N PHE A 174 -6.73 9.06 1.10
CA PHE A 174 -7.52 9.47 -0.08
C PHE A 174 -7.68 8.39 -1.14
N HIS A 175 -6.89 7.31 -1.08
CA HIS A 175 -6.95 6.19 -2.05
C HIS A 175 -6.82 4.83 -1.34
N PRO A 176 -7.65 4.51 -0.33
CA PRO A 176 -7.56 3.26 0.42
C PRO A 176 -7.68 2.01 -0.49
N ASP A 177 -8.49 2.11 -1.55
CA ASP A 177 -8.64 1.05 -2.57
C ASP A 177 -7.33 0.68 -3.29
N TRP A 178 -6.37 1.62 -3.32
CA TRP A 178 -5.06 1.42 -3.94
C TRP A 178 -3.99 0.96 -2.95
N LEU A 179 -4.28 0.82 -1.65
CA LEU A 179 -3.30 0.32 -0.67
C LEU A 179 -2.74 -1.07 -1.01
N PRO A 180 -3.52 -2.05 -1.51
CA PRO A 180 -2.98 -3.34 -1.94
C PRO A 180 -1.97 -3.25 -3.09
N HIS A 181 -2.00 -2.14 -3.84
CA HIS A 181 -1.05 -1.87 -4.92
C HIS A 181 0.26 -1.28 -4.41
N VAL A 182 0.33 -0.76 -3.19
CA VAL A 182 1.57 -0.23 -2.61
C VAL A 182 2.52 -1.40 -2.28
N SER A 183 3.80 -1.25 -2.60
CA SER A 183 4.84 -2.22 -2.25
C SER A 183 4.89 -2.43 -0.74
N SER A 184 5.01 -3.69 -0.34
CA SER A 184 5.16 -4.06 1.07
C SER A 184 6.57 -3.78 1.60
N ALA A 185 7.56 -3.63 0.72
CA ALA A 185 8.93 -3.27 1.12
C ALA A 185 8.91 -1.97 1.93
N LYS A 186 9.55 -1.95 3.10
CA LYS A 186 9.74 -0.72 3.88
C LYS A 186 10.65 0.27 3.15
N SER A 187 10.59 1.53 3.54
CA SER A 187 11.55 2.52 3.04
C SER A 187 12.99 2.18 3.47
N PRO A 188 14.02 2.79 2.84
CA PRO A 188 15.41 2.58 3.24
C PRO A 188 15.65 2.83 4.73
N ILE A 189 15.04 3.87 5.31
CA ILE A 189 15.14 4.16 6.76
C ILE A 189 14.41 3.08 7.57
N GLY A 190 13.21 2.66 7.13
CA GLY A 190 12.44 1.59 7.77
C GLY A 190 13.08 0.21 7.71
N MET A 191 13.93 -0.05 6.70
CA MET A 191 14.71 -1.29 6.57
C MET A 191 16.04 -1.22 7.34
N GLN A 192 16.69 -0.05 7.34
CA GLN A 192 17.98 0.10 8.01
C GLN A 192 17.84 0.00 9.52
N GLY A 193 16.76 0.58 10.09
CA GLY A 193 16.47 0.56 11.52
C GLY A 193 16.58 -0.84 12.15
N PRO A 194 15.74 -1.79 11.72
CA PRO A 194 15.77 -3.14 12.26
C PRO A 194 17.06 -3.87 11.91
N THR A 195 17.66 -3.60 10.75
CA THR A 195 18.94 -4.22 10.34
C THR A 195 20.11 -3.76 11.23
N ILE A 196 20.11 -2.49 11.68
CA ILE A 196 21.11 -1.96 12.62
C ILE A 196 20.96 -2.66 13.98
N LYS A 197 19.75 -2.67 14.55
CA LYS A 197 19.51 -3.23 15.89
C LYS A 197 19.56 -4.77 15.93
N THR A 198 19.70 -5.45 14.80
CA THR A 198 19.85 -6.92 14.75
C THR A 198 21.19 -7.35 14.17
N TYR A 199 21.36 -7.23 12.85
CA TYR A 199 22.53 -7.70 12.14
C TYR A 199 23.79 -6.88 12.47
N PHE A 200 23.74 -5.55 12.39
CA PHE A 200 24.90 -4.70 12.69
C PHE A 200 25.32 -4.83 14.17
N ALA A 201 24.37 -4.76 15.09
CA ALA A 201 24.60 -4.93 16.52
C ALA A 201 25.28 -6.27 16.82
N LYS A 202 24.78 -7.36 16.23
CA LYS A 202 25.38 -8.70 16.39
C LYS A 202 26.80 -8.78 15.83
N LYS A 203 27.05 -8.21 14.64
CA LYS A 203 28.37 -8.26 13.98
C LYS A 203 29.42 -7.43 14.73
N ASN A 204 29.01 -6.35 15.38
CA ASN A 204 29.90 -5.47 16.14
C ASN A 204 29.91 -5.76 17.66
N GLY A 205 29.15 -6.77 18.12
CA GLY A 205 29.09 -7.12 19.54
C GLY A 205 28.45 -6.05 20.43
N LEU A 206 27.50 -5.29 19.88
CA LEU A 206 26.78 -4.22 20.57
C LEU A 206 25.48 -4.75 21.19
N ASP A 207 25.09 -4.20 22.34
CA ASP A 207 23.76 -4.44 22.93
C ASP A 207 22.72 -3.59 22.19
N PRO A 208 21.74 -4.18 21.49
CA PRO A 208 20.70 -3.45 20.78
C PRO A 208 19.91 -2.47 21.64
N LYS A 209 19.78 -2.72 22.96
CA LYS A 209 19.05 -1.85 23.89
C LYS A 209 19.77 -0.53 24.19
N ARG A 210 21.09 -0.50 23.97
CA ARG A 210 21.92 0.69 24.14
C ARG A 210 21.98 1.53 22.87
N ILE A 211 21.54 0.99 21.73
CA ILE A 211 21.63 1.68 20.45
C ILE A 211 20.53 2.74 20.36
N VAL A 212 20.96 3.99 20.21
CA VAL A 212 20.11 5.11 19.79
C VAL A 212 20.40 5.37 18.31
N ASN A 213 19.46 4.98 17.45
CA ASN A 213 19.57 5.03 16.02
C ASN A 213 18.89 6.30 15.46
N VAL A 214 19.66 7.14 14.79
CA VAL A 214 19.26 8.46 14.34
C VAL A 214 19.39 8.59 12.82
N ALA A 215 18.27 8.83 12.14
CA ALA A 215 18.28 9.08 10.71
C ALA A 215 18.46 10.58 10.40
N VAL A 216 19.45 10.92 9.58
CA VAL A 216 19.69 12.26 9.05
C VAL A 216 19.11 12.33 7.64
N THR A 217 18.06 13.15 7.42
CA THR A 217 17.23 13.02 6.22
C THR A 217 16.72 14.34 5.66
N PRO A 218 16.49 14.48 4.33
CA PRO A 218 15.90 15.68 3.75
C PRO A 218 14.40 15.86 4.04
N CYS A 219 13.77 14.96 4.81
CA CYS A 219 12.32 14.80 4.87
C CYS A 219 11.77 14.91 6.30
N THR A 220 10.76 15.75 6.51
CA THR A 220 10.05 15.83 7.79
C THR A 220 9.09 14.66 8.00
N ALA A 221 8.52 14.09 6.94
CA ALA A 221 7.57 12.97 7.06
C ALA A 221 8.22 11.68 7.59
N LYS A 222 9.55 11.56 7.52
CA LYS A 222 10.29 10.47 8.18
C LYS A 222 10.14 10.50 9.70
N LYS A 223 9.94 11.67 10.32
CA LYS A 223 9.63 11.78 11.75
C LYS A 223 8.31 11.06 12.09
N TYR A 224 7.30 11.16 11.23
CA TYR A 224 6.05 10.39 11.38
C TYR A 224 6.26 8.90 11.10
N GLU A 225 6.98 8.55 10.01
CA GLU A 225 7.20 7.14 9.65
C GLU A 225 7.82 6.33 10.78
N ILE A 226 8.90 6.83 11.40
CA ILE A 226 9.57 6.11 12.49
C ILE A 226 8.74 6.02 13.77
N ARG A 227 7.57 6.67 13.83
CA ARG A 227 6.63 6.66 14.97
C ARG A 227 5.41 5.76 14.73
N ARG A 228 5.23 5.22 13.52
CA ARG A 228 4.14 4.28 13.23
C ARG A 228 4.25 3.02 14.09
N ASP A 229 3.17 2.55 14.67
CA ASP A 229 3.20 1.49 15.70
C ASP A 229 3.95 0.23 15.22
N GLU A 230 3.80 -0.13 13.95
CA GLU A 230 4.41 -1.30 13.33
C GLU A 230 5.93 -1.21 13.11
N MET A 231 6.55 -0.03 13.29
CA MET A 231 8.00 0.22 13.14
C MET A 231 8.80 -0.18 14.38
N ASN A 232 8.66 -1.44 14.78
CA ASN A 232 9.33 -2.09 15.91
C ASN A 232 9.79 -3.53 15.57
N ALA A 233 10.18 -3.80 14.33
CA ALA A 233 10.59 -5.14 13.90
C ALA A 233 11.81 -5.68 14.67
N ALA A 234 12.79 -4.84 15.01
CA ALA A 234 13.87 -5.19 15.93
C ALA A 234 13.34 -5.58 17.31
N GLY A 235 12.36 -4.84 17.83
CA GLY A 235 11.72 -5.15 19.09
C GLY A 235 11.06 -6.51 19.08
N ARG A 236 10.28 -6.81 18.03
CA ARG A 236 9.68 -8.15 17.84
C ARG A 236 10.75 -9.25 17.75
N TYR A 237 11.85 -9.00 17.03
CA TYR A 237 12.97 -9.94 16.90
C TYR A 237 13.64 -10.25 18.25
N HIS A 238 13.78 -9.24 19.12
CA HIS A 238 14.42 -9.38 20.44
C HIS A 238 13.45 -9.74 21.57
N GLY A 239 12.13 -9.83 21.30
CA GLY A 239 11.10 -10.06 22.31
C GLY A 239 10.87 -8.85 23.23
N ASP A 240 11.10 -7.63 22.73
CA ASP A 240 10.92 -6.36 23.43
C ASP A 240 10.18 -5.36 22.54
N GLU A 241 8.84 -5.42 22.54
CA GLU A 241 7.99 -4.59 21.66
C GLU A 241 8.12 -3.07 21.92
N SER A 242 8.71 -2.68 23.06
CA SER A 242 8.99 -1.27 23.37
C SER A 242 10.16 -0.71 22.55
N MET A 243 11.01 -1.57 22.00
CA MET A 243 12.15 -1.17 21.18
C MET A 243 11.70 -0.76 19.78
N ARG A 244 11.98 0.50 19.43
CA ARG A 244 11.75 1.06 18.10
C ARG A 244 12.87 0.69 17.13
N ASP A 245 12.55 0.61 15.84
CA ASP A 245 13.53 0.37 14.77
C ASP A 245 14.49 1.55 14.57
N MET A 246 13.93 2.76 14.62
CA MET A 246 14.61 4.05 14.52
C MET A 246 14.10 4.92 15.67
N ASP A 247 15.00 5.59 16.39
CA ASP A 247 14.67 6.32 17.62
C ASP A 247 14.37 7.79 17.32
N TYR A 248 15.19 8.43 16.48
CA TYR A 248 15.05 9.85 16.14
C TYR A 248 15.32 10.13 14.67
N VAL A 249 14.80 11.26 14.19
CA VAL A 249 15.08 11.78 12.85
C VAL A 249 15.52 13.24 12.96
N ILE A 250 16.68 13.59 12.40
CA ILE A 250 17.07 15.00 12.24
C ILE A 250 17.12 15.36 10.77
N THR A 251 16.65 16.55 10.43
CA THR A 251 16.68 17.04 9.05
C THR A 251 18.02 17.67 8.68
N THR A 252 18.26 17.88 7.38
CA THR A 252 19.43 18.64 6.91
C THR A 252 19.54 20.01 7.58
N ARG A 253 18.41 20.70 7.79
CA ARG A 253 18.37 21.99 8.51
C ARG A 253 18.71 21.84 9.99
N GLU A 254 18.17 20.83 10.66
CA GLU A 254 18.48 20.55 12.07
C GLU A 254 19.97 20.22 12.27
N LEU A 255 20.57 19.41 11.39
CA LEU A 255 22.00 19.10 11.44
C LEU A 255 22.86 20.36 11.31
N ALA A 256 22.56 21.20 10.33
CA ALA A 256 23.31 22.45 10.14
C ALA A 256 23.10 23.44 11.30
N GLN A 257 21.89 23.49 11.86
CA GLN A 257 21.60 24.28 13.05
C GLN A 257 22.44 23.80 14.24
N TRP A 258 22.43 22.50 14.51
CA TRP A 258 23.16 21.92 15.64
C TRP A 258 24.68 22.14 15.51
N ALA A 259 25.23 21.99 14.30
CA ALA A 259 26.62 22.31 13.99
C ALA A 259 26.98 23.77 14.31
N LYS A 260 26.12 24.71 13.91
CA LYS A 260 26.31 26.15 14.17
C LYS A 260 26.20 26.47 15.67
N GLU A 261 25.26 25.87 16.38
CA GLU A 261 25.11 26.02 17.83
C GLU A 261 26.34 25.50 18.59
N ARG A 262 26.99 24.44 18.07
CA ARG A 262 28.26 23.92 18.59
C ARG A 262 29.50 24.68 18.08
N ASN A 263 29.33 25.73 17.29
CA ASN A 263 30.40 26.53 16.67
C ASN A 263 31.40 25.68 15.86
N ILE A 264 30.92 24.65 15.16
CA ILE A 264 31.75 23.80 14.30
C ILE A 264 31.98 24.52 12.96
N ASP A 265 33.24 24.72 12.58
CA ASP A 265 33.61 25.22 11.26
C ASP A 265 33.55 24.09 10.23
N PHE A 266 32.42 23.99 9.53
CA PHE A 266 32.18 22.96 8.52
C PHE A 266 33.19 23.01 7.36
N ALA A 267 33.66 24.22 6.98
CA ALA A 267 34.60 24.37 5.89
C ALA A 267 36.00 23.84 6.25
N ALA A 268 36.35 23.84 7.53
CA ALA A 268 37.63 23.35 8.05
C ALA A 268 37.65 21.85 8.36
N LEU A 269 36.51 21.14 8.28
CA LEU A 269 36.47 19.70 8.50
C LEU A 269 37.21 18.97 7.37
N GLU A 270 38.05 18.01 7.73
CA GLU A 270 38.64 17.07 6.77
C GLU A 270 37.62 15.99 6.42
N ASP A 271 37.65 15.48 5.19
CA ASP A 271 36.75 14.40 4.78
C ASP A 271 37.04 13.11 5.56
N SER A 272 35.98 12.42 5.98
CA SER A 272 36.09 11.08 6.57
C SER A 272 35.12 10.10 5.91
N ALA A 273 35.47 8.81 5.91
CA ALA A 273 34.64 7.76 5.32
C ALA A 273 33.60 7.26 6.33
N PHE A 274 32.47 6.72 5.85
CA PHE A 274 31.52 6.00 6.70
C PHE A 274 32.20 4.84 7.44
N ASP A 275 31.58 4.42 8.54
CA ASP A 275 32.01 3.23 9.26
C ASP A 275 31.75 1.97 8.43
N ARG A 276 32.56 0.93 8.65
CA ARG A 276 32.44 -0.34 7.93
C ARG A 276 31.14 -1.05 8.32
N LEU A 277 30.58 -1.83 7.39
CA LEU A 277 29.31 -2.53 7.54
C LEU A 277 28.12 -1.56 7.54
N MET A 278 27.43 -1.46 6.41
CA MET A 278 26.39 -0.48 6.07
C MET A 278 26.90 0.93 5.76
N GLY A 279 28.16 1.05 5.34
CA GLY A 279 28.75 2.31 4.89
C GLY A 279 28.89 2.41 3.36
N ASP A 280 28.89 1.27 2.66
CA ASP A 280 29.07 1.19 1.21
C ASP A 280 27.72 0.98 0.49
N ALA A 281 27.55 1.68 -0.64
CA ALA A 281 26.35 1.60 -1.45
C ALA A 281 26.66 1.59 -2.95
N SER A 282 25.75 1.02 -3.74
CA SER A 282 25.80 1.10 -5.19
C SER A 282 25.35 2.48 -5.70
N GLY A 283 25.67 2.77 -6.96
CA GLY A 283 25.12 3.95 -7.66
C GLY A 283 23.59 3.96 -7.76
N ALA A 284 22.94 2.79 -7.73
CA ALA A 284 21.48 2.69 -7.67
C ALA A 284 20.94 3.22 -6.32
N GLY A 285 21.61 2.92 -5.20
CA GLY A 285 21.29 3.47 -3.89
C GLY A 285 21.48 4.99 -3.82
N VAL A 286 22.49 5.54 -4.50
CA VAL A 286 22.75 6.99 -4.52
C VAL A 286 21.64 7.79 -5.20
N ILE A 287 21.09 7.28 -6.31
CA ILE A 287 20.06 8.02 -7.08
C ILE A 287 18.67 8.00 -6.44
N PHE A 288 18.44 7.28 -5.33
CA PHE A 288 17.16 7.32 -4.58
C PHE A 288 16.68 8.73 -4.24
N GLY A 289 17.62 9.66 -4.04
CA GLY A 289 17.33 11.04 -3.74
C GLY A 289 16.68 11.83 -4.89
N ALA A 290 16.74 11.30 -6.12
CA ALA A 290 16.22 11.89 -7.34
C ALA A 290 14.85 11.33 -7.71
N THR A 291 13.97 12.16 -8.26
CA THR A 291 12.76 11.65 -8.93
C THR A 291 13.13 10.78 -10.12
N GLY A 292 12.51 9.60 -10.20
CA GLY A 292 12.83 8.54 -11.16
C GLY A 292 14.05 7.69 -10.79
N GLY A 293 14.76 8.04 -9.73
CA GLY A 293 15.93 7.28 -9.30
C GLY A 293 15.57 5.95 -8.66
N VAL A 294 14.46 5.86 -7.92
CA VAL A 294 13.96 4.60 -7.36
C VAL A 294 13.50 3.68 -8.49
N MET A 295 12.74 4.22 -9.44
CA MET A 295 12.33 3.55 -10.67
C MET A 295 13.53 3.00 -11.44
N GLU A 296 14.53 3.83 -11.72
CA GLU A 296 15.71 3.42 -12.46
C GLU A 296 16.50 2.34 -11.71
N ALA A 297 16.69 2.49 -10.39
CA ALA A 297 17.36 1.51 -9.54
C ALA A 297 16.62 0.15 -9.50
N ALA A 298 15.30 0.16 -9.36
CA ALA A 298 14.46 -1.02 -9.35
C ALA A 298 14.52 -1.75 -10.69
N LEU A 299 14.43 -1.01 -11.81
CA LEU A 299 14.48 -1.59 -13.15
C LEU A 299 15.84 -2.24 -13.47
N ARG A 300 16.97 -1.65 -13.03
CA ARG A 300 18.30 -2.27 -13.18
C ARG A 300 18.35 -3.66 -12.51
N THR A 301 17.82 -3.77 -11.30
CA THR A 301 17.82 -5.05 -10.55
C THR A 301 16.77 -6.01 -11.10
N ALA A 302 15.54 -5.55 -11.35
CA ALA A 302 14.45 -6.37 -11.87
C ALA A 302 14.80 -6.97 -13.24
N TYR A 303 15.45 -6.21 -14.13
CA TYR A 303 15.94 -6.75 -15.41
C TYR A 303 16.91 -7.91 -15.21
N SER A 304 17.88 -7.73 -14.30
CA SER A 304 18.91 -8.74 -14.01
C SER A 304 18.30 -10.01 -13.43
N PHE A 305 17.35 -9.87 -12.51
CA PHE A 305 16.64 -11.00 -11.89
C PHE A 305 15.71 -11.71 -12.87
N ALA A 306 15.01 -10.98 -13.74
CA ALA A 306 14.10 -11.57 -14.73
C ALA A 306 14.84 -12.31 -15.85
N THR A 307 15.96 -11.77 -16.32
CA THR A 307 16.63 -12.24 -17.54
C THR A 307 17.91 -13.05 -17.27
N GLY A 308 18.50 -12.93 -16.08
CA GLY A 308 19.83 -13.45 -15.77
C GLY A 308 20.98 -12.75 -16.51
N LYS A 309 20.71 -11.60 -17.15
CA LYS A 309 21.66 -10.83 -17.98
C LYS A 309 21.96 -9.48 -17.33
N THR A 310 23.12 -8.91 -17.67
CA THR A 310 23.43 -7.51 -17.32
C THR A 310 22.50 -6.54 -18.07
N PRO A 311 21.95 -5.51 -17.41
CA PRO A 311 21.10 -4.52 -18.07
C PRO A 311 21.84 -3.81 -19.21
N PRO A 312 21.14 -3.48 -20.31
CA PRO A 312 21.74 -2.70 -21.38
C PRO A 312 22.14 -1.30 -20.88
N SER A 313 23.15 -0.70 -21.50
CA SER A 313 23.73 0.58 -21.07
C SER A 313 22.69 1.71 -20.91
N MET A 314 21.63 1.68 -21.70
CA MET A 314 20.52 2.64 -21.61
C MET A 314 19.78 2.64 -20.26
N MET A 315 19.79 1.52 -19.52
CA MET A 315 19.13 1.44 -18.19
C MET A 315 19.94 2.09 -17.07
N PHE A 316 21.20 2.43 -17.35
CA PHE A 316 22.06 3.22 -16.45
C PHE A 316 21.98 4.73 -16.73
N ASP A 317 21.24 5.10 -17.78
CA ASP A 317 20.91 6.47 -18.15
C ASP A 317 19.50 6.53 -18.73
N LEU A 318 18.50 6.13 -17.94
CA LEU A 318 17.13 5.94 -18.41
C LEU A 318 16.42 7.31 -18.56
N GLN A 319 16.78 8.07 -19.59
CA GLN A 319 16.28 9.41 -19.86
C GLN A 319 14.76 9.57 -19.77
N PRO A 320 13.91 8.61 -20.21
CA PRO A 320 12.45 8.73 -20.11
C PRO A 320 11.92 8.84 -18.68
N VAL A 321 12.62 8.32 -17.66
CA VAL A 321 12.17 8.37 -16.27
C VAL A 321 12.83 9.51 -15.48
N ARG A 322 13.86 10.15 -16.05
CA ARG A 322 14.55 11.31 -15.48
C ARG A 322 13.87 12.62 -15.88
N GLY A 323 14.18 13.69 -15.14
CA GLY A 323 13.75 15.06 -15.45
C GLY A 323 12.73 15.62 -14.47
N MET A 324 12.14 16.76 -14.86
CA MET A 324 11.30 17.61 -14.02
C MET A 324 9.89 17.80 -14.62
N GLN A 325 9.36 16.82 -15.35
CA GLN A 325 7.93 16.77 -15.68
C GLN A 325 7.17 15.97 -14.62
N ASP A 326 6.03 16.46 -14.12
CA ASP A 326 5.32 15.84 -12.99
C ASP A 326 4.95 14.37 -13.20
N VAL A 327 4.63 13.97 -14.44
CA VAL A 327 4.35 12.60 -14.84
C VAL A 327 5.23 12.24 -16.02
N ARG A 328 5.91 11.11 -15.93
CA ARG A 328 6.75 10.54 -16.99
C ARG A 328 6.43 9.06 -17.13
N THR A 329 6.38 8.55 -18.35
CA THR A 329 6.08 7.14 -18.61
C THR A 329 7.11 6.53 -19.53
N ALA A 330 7.33 5.22 -19.39
CA ALA A 330 8.23 4.47 -20.24
C ALA A 330 7.75 3.03 -20.39
N GLU A 331 8.19 2.37 -21.45
CA GLU A 331 8.06 0.93 -21.63
C GLU A 331 9.47 0.38 -21.82
N ILE A 332 9.84 -0.62 -21.02
CA ILE A 332 11.15 -1.27 -21.06
C ILE A 332 10.94 -2.75 -21.36
N ASP A 333 11.65 -3.28 -22.35
CA ASP A 333 11.61 -4.70 -22.67
C ASP A 333 12.59 -5.51 -21.81
N PHE A 334 12.07 -6.49 -21.08
CA PHE A 334 12.83 -7.44 -20.27
C PHE A 334 12.99 -8.76 -21.04
N ASP A 335 13.66 -8.70 -22.20
CA ASP A 335 13.92 -9.87 -23.07
C ASP A 335 12.62 -10.56 -23.56
N GLY A 336 11.68 -9.75 -24.06
CA GLY A 336 10.36 -10.20 -24.54
C GLY A 336 9.20 -9.97 -23.56
N LEU A 337 9.47 -9.46 -22.35
CA LEU A 337 8.48 -9.05 -21.38
C LEU A 337 8.38 -7.50 -21.32
N PRO A 338 7.34 -6.89 -21.90
CA PRO A 338 7.19 -5.43 -21.88
C PRO A 338 6.75 -4.93 -20.50
N VAL A 339 7.63 -4.17 -19.83
CA VAL A 339 7.38 -3.56 -18.52
C VAL A 339 7.08 -2.07 -18.69
N ARG A 340 5.79 -1.74 -18.57
CA ARG A 340 5.29 -0.35 -18.53
C ARG A 340 5.42 0.27 -17.16
N VAL A 341 5.99 1.46 -17.10
CA VAL A 341 6.25 2.18 -15.86
C VAL A 341 5.82 3.64 -15.92
N ALA A 342 5.54 4.21 -14.75
CA ALA A 342 5.34 5.65 -14.59
C ALA A 342 6.15 6.19 -13.40
N VAL A 343 6.65 7.41 -13.53
CA VAL A 343 7.23 8.18 -12.44
C VAL A 343 6.38 9.41 -12.26
N VAL A 344 5.87 9.57 -11.04
CA VAL A 344 5.06 10.70 -10.64
C VAL A 344 5.71 11.40 -9.47
N TYR A 345 5.77 12.72 -9.53
CA TYR A 345 6.07 13.49 -8.34
C TYR A 345 4.98 14.56 -8.09
N GLY A 346 4.75 14.85 -6.81
CA GLY A 346 3.60 15.64 -6.34
C GLY A 346 2.37 14.75 -6.13
N THR A 347 1.83 14.71 -4.92
CA THR A 347 0.66 13.88 -4.59
C THR A 347 -0.61 14.34 -5.29
N GLU A 348 -0.75 15.64 -5.58
CA GLU A 348 -1.82 16.14 -6.46
C GLU A 348 -1.72 15.59 -7.88
N SER A 349 -0.49 15.44 -8.40
CA SER A 349 -0.26 14.87 -9.73
C SER A 349 -0.48 13.36 -9.72
N ALA A 350 -0.18 12.69 -8.62
CA ALA A 350 -0.48 11.27 -8.41
C ALA A 350 -1.99 10.99 -8.42
N ASP A 351 -2.79 11.80 -7.71
CA ASP A 351 -4.27 11.70 -7.69
C ASP A 351 -4.88 11.87 -9.09
N LYS A 352 -4.40 12.88 -9.86
CA LYS A 352 -4.79 13.07 -11.27
C LYS A 352 -4.38 11.90 -12.15
N PHE A 353 -3.19 11.35 -11.93
CA PHE A 353 -2.68 10.22 -12.68
C PHE A 353 -3.50 8.96 -12.42
N ILE A 354 -3.83 8.67 -11.16
CA ILE A 354 -4.69 7.56 -10.76
C ILE A 354 -6.08 7.69 -11.41
N SER A 355 -6.68 8.87 -11.32
CA SER A 355 -7.98 9.14 -11.96
C SER A 355 -7.93 8.89 -13.47
N LYS A 356 -6.87 9.37 -14.15
CA LYS A 356 -6.67 9.11 -15.58
C LYS A 356 -6.51 7.62 -15.89
N VAL A 357 -5.75 6.88 -15.09
CA VAL A 357 -5.58 5.42 -15.26
C VAL A 357 -6.92 4.71 -15.15
N MET A 358 -7.75 5.07 -14.17
CA MET A 358 -9.10 4.51 -14.00
C MET A 358 -10.03 4.84 -15.17
N GLU A 359 -10.02 6.08 -15.65
CA GLU A 359 -10.86 6.54 -16.76
C GLU A 359 -10.47 5.90 -18.09
N THR A 360 -9.18 5.74 -18.35
CA THR A 360 -8.64 5.27 -19.64
C THR A 360 -8.47 3.75 -19.71
N GLY A 361 -8.34 3.07 -18.58
CA GLY A 361 -7.97 1.67 -18.52
C GLY A 361 -6.52 1.40 -18.95
N GLU A 362 -5.65 2.42 -19.00
CA GLU A 362 -4.23 2.25 -19.27
C GLU A 362 -3.58 1.36 -18.19
N THR A 363 -2.80 0.35 -18.60
CA THR A 363 -2.14 -0.57 -17.68
C THR A 363 -0.66 -0.24 -17.47
N TYR A 364 -0.24 -0.26 -16.21
CA TYR A 364 1.14 -0.08 -15.77
C TYR A 364 1.52 -1.25 -14.86
N HIS A 365 2.82 -1.58 -14.83
CA HIS A 365 3.34 -2.62 -13.93
C HIS A 365 3.94 -1.99 -12.67
N PHE A 366 4.63 -0.86 -12.81
CA PHE A 366 5.34 -0.23 -11.70
C PHE A 366 5.24 1.29 -11.75
N ILE A 367 4.91 1.91 -10.63
CA ILE A 367 4.72 3.36 -10.51
C ILE A 367 5.51 3.91 -9.33
N GLU A 368 6.48 4.78 -9.60
CA GLU A 368 7.16 5.55 -8.56
C GLU A 368 6.31 6.79 -8.22
N VAL A 369 6.09 7.04 -6.92
CA VAL A 369 5.44 8.27 -6.44
C VAL A 369 6.30 8.94 -5.37
N MET A 370 6.68 10.19 -5.64
CA MET A 370 7.39 11.04 -4.70
C MET A 370 6.57 12.29 -4.38
N THR A 371 6.36 12.63 -3.11
CA THR A 371 5.55 13.81 -2.78
C THR A 371 6.21 15.14 -3.15
N CYS A 372 7.55 15.23 -3.10
CA CYS A 372 8.27 16.50 -3.21
C CYS A 372 8.71 16.80 -4.65
N PRO A 373 8.76 18.08 -5.10
CA PRO A 373 9.11 18.43 -6.48
C PRO A 373 10.53 18.01 -6.86
N GLY A 374 10.67 17.11 -7.82
CA GLY A 374 11.98 16.58 -8.18
C GLY A 374 12.54 15.53 -7.22
N GLY A 375 11.75 15.03 -6.26
CA GLY A 375 12.15 13.97 -5.33
C GLY A 375 12.69 14.46 -3.98
N CYS A 376 13.32 13.56 -3.22
CA CYS A 376 13.78 13.82 -1.85
C CYS A 376 14.78 14.99 -1.75
N GLN A 377 15.50 15.32 -2.83
CA GLN A 377 16.43 16.46 -2.84
C GLN A 377 15.79 17.82 -2.58
N SER A 378 14.47 17.94 -2.72
CA SER A 378 13.67 19.12 -2.37
C SER A 378 12.73 18.91 -1.17
N GLY A 379 12.99 17.87 -0.37
CA GLY A 379 12.18 17.49 0.78
C GLY A 379 12.02 18.63 1.79
N GLY A 380 10.95 18.56 2.59
CA GLY A 380 10.60 19.61 3.55
C GLY A 380 11.67 19.94 4.58
N GLY A 381 12.66 19.07 4.81
CA GLY A 381 13.79 19.26 5.74
C GLY A 381 15.07 19.81 5.10
N GLN A 382 15.07 20.09 3.80
CA GLN A 382 16.22 20.62 3.05
C GLN A 382 16.42 22.12 3.29
N PRO A 383 17.59 22.71 2.91
CA PRO A 383 17.77 24.15 2.91
C PRO A 383 16.61 24.84 2.16
N LYS A 384 16.12 25.95 2.71
CA LYS A 384 15.04 26.70 2.08
C LYS A 384 15.47 27.13 0.67
N PRO A 385 14.62 26.94 -0.34
CA PRO A 385 14.97 27.32 -1.69
C PRO A 385 15.05 28.84 -1.81
N ASP A 386 15.96 29.28 -2.67
CA ASP A 386 15.88 30.60 -3.27
C ASP A 386 14.76 30.60 -4.31
N TYR A 387 13.73 31.41 -4.09
CA TYR A 387 12.53 31.40 -4.93
C TYR A 387 12.81 31.78 -6.38
N ASP A 388 13.82 32.62 -6.63
CA ASP A 388 14.17 33.06 -7.98
C ASP A 388 14.93 31.98 -8.78
N ALA A 389 15.48 30.97 -8.09
CA ALA A 389 16.32 29.94 -8.66
C ALA A 389 15.97 28.53 -8.16
N ILE A 390 14.70 28.30 -7.80
CA ILE A 390 14.26 27.06 -7.16
C ILE A 390 14.47 25.83 -8.06
N ASP A 391 14.11 25.91 -9.34
CA ASP A 391 14.25 24.79 -10.27
C ASP A 391 15.70 24.55 -10.67
N GLN A 392 16.51 25.61 -10.78
CA GLN A 392 17.95 25.47 -10.97
C GLN A 392 18.60 24.73 -9.80
N THR A 393 18.24 25.09 -8.56
CA THR A 393 18.74 24.44 -7.35
C THR A 393 18.37 22.96 -7.33
N ARG A 394 17.11 22.64 -7.68
CA ARG A 394 16.64 21.25 -7.80
C ARG A 394 17.45 20.47 -8.83
N GLN A 395 17.67 21.04 -10.02
CA GLN A 395 18.44 20.41 -11.07
C GLN A 395 19.90 20.17 -10.65
N GLN A 396 20.55 21.15 -10.02
CA GLN A 396 21.93 21.03 -9.55
C GLN A 396 22.12 19.90 -8.52
N ARG A 397 21.17 19.76 -7.58
CA ARG A 397 21.16 18.66 -6.62
C ARG A 397 20.94 17.31 -7.29
N LEU A 398 20.04 17.23 -8.27
CA LEU A 398 19.79 16.02 -9.07
C LEU A 398 21.04 15.60 -9.86
N ASP A 399 21.64 16.53 -10.59
CA ASP A 399 22.84 16.29 -11.40
C ASP A 399 24.00 15.77 -10.55
N SER A 400 24.11 16.25 -9.31
CA SER A 400 25.13 15.78 -8.36
C SER A 400 24.97 14.29 -8.02
N LEU A 401 23.74 13.84 -7.75
CA LEU A 401 23.45 12.42 -7.48
C LEU A 401 23.74 11.54 -8.70
N TYR A 402 23.29 11.95 -9.90
CA TYR A 402 23.54 11.18 -11.12
C TYR A 402 25.03 11.16 -11.52
N ARG A 403 25.76 12.27 -11.31
CA ARG A 403 27.22 12.31 -11.51
C ARG A 403 27.93 11.34 -10.57
N ARG A 404 27.48 11.24 -9.32
CA ARG A 404 28.03 10.28 -8.36
C ARG A 404 27.74 8.84 -8.80
N ASP A 405 26.52 8.49 -9.17
CA ASP A 405 26.18 7.17 -9.72
C ASP A 405 27.06 6.80 -10.91
N ALA A 406 27.23 7.71 -11.88
CA ALA A 406 28.08 7.47 -13.04
C ALA A 406 29.58 7.29 -12.70
N SER A 407 30.04 7.77 -11.54
CA SER A 407 31.43 7.62 -11.08
C SER A 407 31.72 6.31 -10.35
N LEU A 408 30.68 5.58 -9.94
CA LEU A 408 30.82 4.37 -9.14
C LEU A 408 31.00 3.14 -10.04
N ALA A 409 31.85 2.21 -9.58
CA ALA A 409 32.06 0.94 -10.27
C ALA A 409 30.86 -0.01 -10.11
N VAL A 410 30.25 -0.04 -8.92
CA VAL A 410 29.05 -0.82 -8.62
C VAL A 410 27.84 0.10 -8.73
N ARG A 411 26.96 -0.18 -9.70
CA ARG A 411 25.79 0.67 -10.03
C ARG A 411 24.45 -0.05 -9.94
N MET A 412 24.45 -1.28 -9.45
CA MET A 412 23.26 -2.10 -9.24
C MET A 412 23.22 -2.58 -7.79
N SER A 413 22.04 -2.50 -7.17
CA SER A 413 21.88 -2.78 -5.74
C SER A 413 22.22 -4.22 -5.36
N HIS A 414 21.84 -5.18 -6.20
CA HIS A 414 22.15 -6.61 -5.98
C HIS A 414 23.63 -6.96 -6.20
N GLU A 415 24.45 -6.03 -6.73
CA GLU A 415 25.90 -6.19 -6.85
C GLU A 415 26.68 -5.67 -5.64
N ASN A 416 26.02 -4.95 -4.71
CA ASN A 416 26.66 -4.50 -3.48
C ASN A 416 27.08 -5.72 -2.62
N GLU A 417 28.38 -5.86 -2.37
CA GLU A 417 28.94 -7.00 -1.63
C GLU A 417 28.44 -7.08 -0.19
N GLU A 418 28.18 -5.95 0.46
CA GLU A 418 27.63 -5.95 1.82
C GLU A 418 26.17 -6.43 1.82
N ILE A 419 25.40 -6.15 0.76
CA ILE A 419 24.03 -6.64 0.59
C ILE A 419 24.02 -8.15 0.33
N LYS A 420 24.90 -8.64 -0.55
CA LYS A 420 25.05 -10.09 -0.79
C LYS A 420 25.37 -10.82 0.51
N ALA A 421 26.35 -10.32 1.27
CA ALA A 421 26.74 -10.91 2.55
C ALA A 421 25.61 -10.86 3.60
N LEU A 422 24.82 -9.78 3.63
CA LEU A 422 23.67 -9.63 4.50
C LEU A 422 22.60 -10.70 4.20
N TYR A 423 22.24 -10.91 2.93
CA TYR A 423 21.31 -11.98 2.57
C TYR A 423 21.91 -13.36 2.84
N GLU A 424 23.14 -13.65 2.40
CA GLU A 424 23.76 -14.97 2.60
C GLU A 424 23.84 -15.37 4.08
N THR A 425 24.15 -14.43 4.97
CA THR A 425 24.45 -14.75 6.38
C THR A 425 23.33 -14.44 7.36
N PHE A 426 22.28 -13.73 6.95
CA PHE A 426 21.21 -13.31 7.83
C PHE A 426 19.82 -13.47 7.23
N TYR A 427 19.47 -12.70 6.18
CA TYR A 427 18.10 -12.70 5.64
C TYR A 427 17.80 -13.89 4.71
N GLY A 428 18.79 -14.68 4.31
CA GLY A 428 18.66 -15.78 3.36
C GLY A 428 18.53 -15.28 1.93
N LYS A 429 17.30 -15.00 1.49
CA LYS A 429 16.96 -14.51 0.15
C LYS A 429 15.94 -13.37 0.25
N PRO A 430 15.78 -12.55 -0.80
CA PRO A 430 14.68 -11.59 -0.86
C PRO A 430 13.34 -12.31 -0.70
N LEU A 431 12.39 -11.67 -0.02
CA LEU A 431 11.07 -12.24 0.30
C LEU A 431 11.14 -13.57 1.09
N SER A 432 12.20 -13.77 1.88
CA SER A 432 12.21 -14.85 2.88
C SER A 432 11.34 -14.49 4.08
N GLU A 433 10.94 -15.48 4.89
CA GLU A 433 10.16 -15.24 6.11
C GLU A 433 10.80 -14.20 7.05
N LEU A 434 12.13 -14.26 7.23
CA LEU A 434 12.83 -13.29 8.07
C LEU A 434 12.92 -11.91 7.39
N ALA A 435 13.15 -11.88 6.08
CA ALA A 435 13.19 -10.65 5.32
C ALA A 435 11.82 -9.95 5.34
N GLU A 436 10.72 -10.68 5.10
CA GLU A 436 9.36 -10.16 5.20
C GLU A 436 9.05 -9.62 6.61
N ALA A 437 9.37 -10.39 7.65
CA ALA A 437 9.10 -9.97 9.03
C ALA A 437 9.84 -8.68 9.46
N MET A 438 11.03 -8.44 8.87
CA MET A 438 11.93 -7.34 9.25
C MET A 438 11.84 -6.14 8.30
N LEU A 439 11.77 -6.41 7.00
CA LEU A 439 11.94 -5.45 5.92
C LEU A 439 10.63 -5.10 5.23
N HIS A 440 9.53 -5.80 5.50
CA HIS A 440 8.22 -5.50 4.91
C HIS A 440 7.22 -4.99 5.96
N THR A 441 6.18 -4.31 5.47
CA THR A 441 5.10 -3.74 6.25
C THR A 441 3.81 -3.75 5.45
N ASN A 442 2.69 -3.53 6.13
CA ASN A 442 1.39 -3.31 5.51
C ASN A 442 0.89 -1.91 5.89
N TYR A 443 -0.03 -1.38 5.09
CA TYR A 443 -0.65 -0.08 5.29
C TYR A 443 -2.14 -0.25 5.57
N THR A 444 -2.72 0.69 6.32
CA THR A 444 -4.11 0.62 6.77
C THR A 444 -4.92 1.76 6.19
N ASP A 445 -6.21 1.53 5.96
CA ASP A 445 -7.15 2.59 5.59
C ASP A 445 -7.27 3.59 6.75
N MET A 446 -7.00 4.86 6.46
CA MET A 446 -7.10 5.97 7.40
C MET A 446 -8.09 7.04 6.92
N SER A 447 -8.89 6.77 5.88
CA SER A 447 -9.91 7.68 5.34
C SER A 447 -10.94 8.11 6.39
N GLY A 448 -11.16 7.28 7.42
CA GLY A 448 -12.00 7.62 8.58
C GLY A 448 -11.56 8.87 9.35
N GLU A 449 -10.29 9.30 9.23
CA GLU A 449 -9.82 10.56 9.81
C GLU A 449 -10.40 11.79 9.13
N LEU A 450 -10.86 11.68 7.88
CA LEU A 450 -11.45 12.79 7.13
C LEU A 450 -12.79 13.27 7.72
N GLY A 451 -13.32 12.54 8.71
CA GLY A 451 -14.63 12.81 9.33
C GLY A 451 -15.81 12.40 8.45
N GLU A 452 -15.54 11.84 7.28
CA GLU A 452 -16.52 11.22 6.40
C GLU A 452 -16.81 9.80 6.91
N LYS A 453 -17.54 9.71 8.02
CA LYS A 453 -18.19 8.46 8.40
C LYS A 453 -19.46 8.34 7.59
N THR A 454 -19.37 7.84 6.37
CA THR A 454 -20.56 7.35 5.65
C THR A 454 -21.07 6.12 6.39
N MET A 455 -21.91 6.35 7.40
CA MET A 455 -22.50 5.29 8.18
C MET A 455 -23.45 4.51 7.28
N LYS A 456 -23.23 3.20 7.21
CA LYS A 456 -24.10 2.31 6.45
C LYS A 456 -25.21 1.85 7.37
N TYR A 457 -26.44 2.24 7.07
CA TYR A 457 -27.63 1.81 7.80
C TYR A 457 -28.33 0.73 7.00
N ARG A 458 -28.42 -0.48 7.56
CA ARG A 458 -29.14 -1.58 6.94
C ARG A 458 -30.58 -1.61 7.45
N CYS A 459 -31.54 -1.59 6.54
CA CYS A 459 -32.92 -1.87 6.90
C CYS A 459 -33.06 -3.34 7.33
N LYS A 460 -33.42 -3.61 8.58
CA LYS A 460 -33.61 -4.99 9.11
C LYS A 460 -34.74 -5.76 8.43
N VAL A 461 -35.64 -5.07 7.75
CA VAL A 461 -36.81 -5.68 7.10
C VAL A 461 -36.49 -6.17 5.68
N CYS A 462 -35.74 -5.39 4.91
CA CYS A 462 -35.52 -5.68 3.48
C CYS A 462 -34.06 -5.61 3.03
N GLY A 463 -33.12 -5.30 3.93
CA GLY A 463 -31.70 -5.24 3.64
C GLY A 463 -31.23 -4.03 2.84
N TYR A 464 -32.09 -3.04 2.58
CA TYR A 464 -31.68 -1.78 1.93
C TYR A 464 -30.58 -1.10 2.74
N ILE A 465 -29.51 -0.67 2.08
CA ILE A 465 -28.42 0.07 2.71
C ILE A 465 -28.58 1.55 2.36
N TYR A 466 -28.77 2.36 3.39
CA TYR A 466 -28.64 3.81 3.30
C TYR A 466 -27.22 4.21 3.68
N GLU A 467 -26.55 4.99 2.85
CA GLU A 467 -25.21 5.51 3.12
C GLU A 467 -25.32 7.02 3.35
N GLY A 468 -24.92 7.48 4.55
CA GLY A 468 -24.95 8.88 4.93
C GLY A 468 -24.43 9.12 6.34
N ASP A 469 -24.15 10.37 6.70
CA ASP A 469 -23.56 10.73 7.99
C ASP A 469 -24.44 10.29 9.18
N GLU A 470 -25.76 10.50 9.06
CA GLU A 470 -26.78 10.05 10.00
C GLU A 470 -28.06 9.65 9.24
N LEU A 471 -28.81 8.68 9.77
CA LEU A 471 -30.13 8.33 9.23
C LEU A 471 -31.18 9.37 9.69
N PRO A 472 -31.83 10.13 8.79
CA PRO A 472 -32.86 11.08 9.18
C PRO A 472 -34.02 10.40 9.92
N GLN A 473 -34.57 11.03 10.96
CA GLN A 473 -35.65 10.42 11.77
C GLN A 473 -36.93 10.15 10.97
N ASP A 474 -37.15 10.92 9.92
CA ASP A 474 -38.26 10.81 8.97
C ASP A 474 -37.91 9.97 7.73
N TYR A 475 -36.73 9.34 7.71
CA TYR A 475 -36.29 8.54 6.58
C TYR A 475 -37.19 7.32 6.39
N ILE A 476 -37.71 7.15 5.19
CA ILE A 476 -38.56 6.01 4.82
C ILE A 476 -37.76 5.11 3.90
N CYS A 477 -37.62 3.83 4.30
CA CYS A 477 -36.95 2.84 3.48
C CYS A 477 -37.61 2.76 2.09
N PRO A 478 -36.87 2.99 0.99
CA PRO A 478 -37.44 2.97 -0.35
C PRO A 478 -37.91 1.56 -0.79
N LEU A 479 -37.42 0.50 -0.13
CA LEU A 479 -37.78 -0.89 -0.45
C LEU A 479 -38.96 -1.43 0.36
N CYS A 480 -39.03 -1.15 1.67
CA CYS A 480 -40.10 -1.71 2.54
C CYS A 480 -41.08 -0.67 3.10
N GLN A 481 -40.87 0.62 2.80
CA GLN A 481 -41.67 1.75 3.26
C GLN A 481 -41.86 1.84 4.79
N LYS A 482 -40.98 1.19 5.55
CA LYS A 482 -40.89 1.35 7.00
C LYS A 482 -39.98 2.54 7.33
N GLY A 483 -40.25 3.19 8.45
CA GLY A 483 -39.52 4.38 8.85
C GLY A 483 -38.12 4.04 9.37
N ALA A 484 -37.40 5.07 9.80
CA ALA A 484 -36.03 4.96 10.29
C ALA A 484 -35.87 3.95 11.45
N GLU A 485 -36.94 3.63 12.18
CA GLU A 485 -36.94 2.68 13.31
C GLU A 485 -36.51 1.25 12.94
N VAL A 486 -36.65 0.87 11.67
CA VAL A 486 -36.28 -0.48 11.23
C VAL A 486 -34.84 -0.59 10.75
N PHE A 487 -34.11 0.52 10.67
CA PHE A 487 -32.71 0.50 10.26
C PHE A 487 -31.81 0.19 11.46
N GLU A 488 -30.76 -0.58 11.21
CA GLU A 488 -29.66 -0.82 12.13
C GLU A 488 -28.39 -0.19 11.55
N CYS A 489 -27.63 0.47 12.42
CA CYS A 489 -26.33 0.98 12.04
C CYS A 489 -25.35 -0.19 11.89
N MET A 490 -24.72 -0.30 10.73
CA MET A 490 -23.63 -1.22 10.50
C MET A 490 -22.36 -0.57 11.04
N GLU A 491 -22.03 -0.79 12.30
CA GLU A 491 -20.68 -0.54 12.78
C GLU A 491 -19.74 -1.56 12.14
N GLU A 492 -18.69 -1.09 11.49
CA GLU A 492 -17.60 -1.98 11.10
C GLU A 492 -16.98 -2.58 12.38
N PRO A 493 -16.77 -3.91 12.44
CA PRO A 493 -16.02 -4.47 13.54
C PRO A 493 -14.61 -3.87 13.51
N LYS A 494 -14.17 -3.29 14.64
CA LYS A 494 -12.76 -2.91 14.89
C LYS A 494 -11.86 -4.02 14.34
N CYS A 495 -11.05 -3.69 13.34
CA CYS A 495 -10.10 -4.62 12.75
C CYS A 495 -9.00 -4.93 13.78
N CYS A 496 -9.23 -5.97 14.57
CA CYS A 496 -8.16 -6.65 15.28
C CYS A 496 -7.39 -7.45 14.22
N CYS A 497 -6.09 -7.18 14.10
CA CYS A 497 -5.14 -7.87 13.22
C CYS A 497 -5.37 -9.39 13.27
N LYS A 498 -6.02 -9.95 12.24
CA LYS A 498 -6.14 -11.41 12.14
C LYS A 498 -4.85 -11.93 11.50
N PRO A 499 -4.18 -12.95 12.10
CA PRO A 499 -3.07 -13.62 11.46
C PRO A 499 -3.50 -14.20 10.11
N ALA A 500 -2.63 -14.14 9.10
CA ALA A 500 -2.90 -14.72 7.79
C ALA A 500 -3.25 -16.21 7.92
N LEU A 501 -4.40 -16.61 7.40
CA LEU A 501 -4.89 -17.99 7.47
C LEU A 501 -4.16 -18.91 6.48
N ALA A 502 -3.71 -18.38 5.35
CA ALA A 502 -3.11 -19.14 4.25
C ALA A 502 -1.89 -19.97 4.70
N GLY A 503 -1.89 -21.26 4.39
CA GLY A 503 -0.84 -22.22 4.73
C GLY A 503 -0.89 -22.77 6.16
N THR A 504 -1.76 -22.24 7.02
CA THR A 504 -1.85 -22.68 8.42
C THR A 504 -2.62 -24.01 8.55
N LYS A 505 -2.39 -24.71 9.67
CA LYS A 505 -3.26 -25.84 10.06
C LYS A 505 -4.71 -25.38 10.28
N THR A 506 -4.90 -24.13 10.69
CA THR A 506 -6.23 -23.54 10.94
C THR A 506 -7.03 -23.40 9.64
N GLU A 507 -6.43 -22.96 8.54
CA GLU A 507 -7.08 -22.95 7.23
C GLU A 507 -7.54 -24.35 6.82
N LYS A 508 -6.67 -25.37 6.95
CA LYS A 508 -7.06 -26.77 6.68
C LYS A 508 -8.22 -27.24 7.56
N ASN A 509 -8.22 -26.85 8.84
CA ASN A 509 -9.32 -27.17 9.75
C ASN A 509 -10.61 -26.46 9.35
N LEU A 510 -10.55 -25.20 8.92
CA LEU A 510 -11.70 -24.43 8.45
C LEU A 510 -12.26 -25.02 7.14
N ALA A 511 -11.41 -25.41 6.19
CA ALA A 511 -11.83 -26.07 4.96
C ALA A 511 -12.49 -27.44 5.24
N ALA A 512 -11.93 -28.21 6.18
CA ALA A 512 -12.54 -29.47 6.62
C ALA A 512 -13.88 -29.24 7.34
N ALA A 513 -13.99 -28.21 8.18
CA ALA A 513 -15.24 -27.83 8.83
C ALA A 513 -16.29 -27.41 7.80
N PHE A 514 -15.94 -26.53 6.85
CA PHE A 514 -16.82 -26.12 5.77
C PHE A 514 -17.33 -27.33 4.95
N ALA A 515 -16.44 -28.26 4.59
CA ALA A 515 -16.82 -29.47 3.88
C ALA A 515 -17.76 -30.37 4.73
N GLY A 516 -17.47 -30.51 6.02
CA GLY A 516 -18.28 -31.28 6.96
C GLY A 516 -19.69 -30.75 7.11
N GLU A 517 -19.83 -29.45 7.38
CA GLU A 517 -21.15 -28.79 7.54
C GLU A 517 -21.94 -28.77 6.22
N SER A 518 -21.26 -28.57 5.09
CA SER A 518 -21.89 -28.65 3.75
C SER A 518 -22.46 -30.04 3.47
N GLN A 519 -21.74 -31.10 3.85
CA GLN A 519 -22.24 -32.47 3.74
C GLN A 519 -23.39 -32.75 4.72
N ALA A 520 -23.31 -32.24 5.95
CA ALA A 520 -24.34 -32.43 6.97
C ALA A 520 -25.67 -31.78 6.55
N ARG A 521 -25.63 -30.54 6.06
CA ARG A 521 -26.79 -29.84 5.47
C ARG A 521 -27.52 -30.72 4.45
N ASN A 522 -26.79 -31.21 3.44
CA ASN A 522 -27.38 -31.98 2.35
C ASN A 522 -27.94 -33.33 2.85
N LYS A 523 -27.21 -34.05 3.72
CA LYS A 523 -27.69 -35.30 4.33
C LYS A 523 -29.00 -35.11 5.08
N TYR A 524 -29.09 -34.08 5.92
CA TYR A 524 -30.30 -33.82 6.70
C TYR A 524 -31.48 -33.42 5.80
N THR A 525 -31.23 -32.67 4.71
CA THR A 525 -32.28 -32.40 3.71
C THR A 525 -32.79 -33.69 3.08
N TYR A 526 -31.91 -34.62 2.69
CA TYR A 526 -32.33 -35.93 2.13
C TYR A 526 -33.05 -36.81 3.17
N PHE A 527 -32.64 -36.76 4.44
CA PHE A 527 -33.30 -37.50 5.52
C PHE A 527 -34.70 -36.95 5.80
N ALA A 528 -34.90 -35.63 5.67
CA ALA A 528 -36.22 -35.02 5.77
C ALA A 528 -37.16 -35.57 4.68
N GLU A 529 -36.70 -35.73 3.44
CA GLU A 529 -37.51 -36.31 2.35
C GLU A 529 -37.93 -37.76 2.63
N VAL A 530 -37.07 -38.56 3.29
CA VAL A 530 -37.42 -39.91 3.73
C VAL A 530 -38.47 -39.84 4.83
N ALA A 531 -38.25 -39.05 5.89
CA ALA A 531 -39.18 -38.89 7.00
C ALA A 531 -40.56 -38.41 6.51
N GLN A 532 -40.59 -37.50 5.54
CA GLN A 532 -41.82 -37.01 4.93
C GLN A 532 -42.56 -38.11 4.15
N ARG A 533 -41.84 -38.91 3.34
CA ARG A 533 -42.44 -40.07 2.65
C ARG A 533 -42.99 -41.13 3.60
N GLU A 534 -42.38 -41.29 4.77
CA GLU A 534 -42.84 -42.19 5.82
C GLU A 534 -43.96 -41.60 6.70
N GLY A 535 -44.32 -40.32 6.49
CA GLY A 535 -45.39 -39.62 7.21
C GLY A 535 -44.98 -39.01 8.55
N TYR A 536 -43.68 -38.96 8.86
CA TYR A 536 -43.13 -38.35 10.08
C TYR A 536 -42.80 -36.86 9.85
N GLU A 537 -43.82 -36.03 9.61
CA GLU A 537 -43.66 -34.60 9.30
C GLU A 537 -42.87 -33.82 10.36
N GLN A 538 -43.05 -34.13 11.65
CA GLN A 538 -42.29 -33.47 12.72
C GLN A 538 -40.79 -33.78 12.65
N LEU A 539 -40.42 -35.02 12.30
CA LEU A 539 -39.01 -35.39 12.14
C LEU A 539 -38.43 -34.74 10.88
N ALA A 540 -39.20 -34.66 9.80
CA ALA A 540 -38.80 -33.97 8.59
C ALA A 540 -38.50 -32.48 8.87
N GLU A 541 -39.36 -31.79 9.61
CA GLU A 541 -39.15 -30.39 9.99
C GLU A 541 -37.92 -30.21 10.87
N ILE A 542 -37.67 -31.12 11.83
CA ILE A 542 -36.46 -31.08 12.66
C ILE A 542 -35.21 -31.26 11.80
N PHE A 543 -35.21 -32.20 10.85
CA PHE A 543 -34.10 -32.38 9.92
C PHE A 543 -33.87 -31.14 9.05
N LEU A 544 -34.93 -30.51 8.54
CA LEU A 544 -34.82 -29.27 7.75
C LEU A 544 -34.29 -28.10 8.59
N HIS A 545 -34.77 -27.95 9.82
CA HIS A 545 -34.29 -26.94 10.75
C HIS A 545 -32.79 -27.13 11.04
N THR A 546 -32.36 -28.36 11.35
CA THR A 546 -30.94 -28.65 11.56
C THR A 546 -30.13 -28.43 10.27
N ALA A 547 -30.64 -28.81 9.10
CA ALA A 547 -29.98 -28.52 7.82
C ALA A 547 -29.77 -27.01 7.61
N ARG A 548 -30.72 -26.18 8.06
CA ARG A 548 -30.58 -24.72 8.01
C ARG A 548 -29.51 -24.21 8.98
N ASN A 549 -29.37 -24.82 10.16
CA ASN A 549 -28.27 -24.49 11.08
C ASN A 549 -26.90 -24.81 10.46
N GLU A 550 -26.74 -26.00 9.87
CA GLU A 550 -25.46 -26.36 9.23
C GLU A 550 -25.14 -25.49 8.02
N GLN A 551 -26.17 -24.98 7.33
CA GLN A 551 -25.98 -23.96 6.29
C GLN A 551 -25.33 -22.68 6.83
N GLU A 552 -25.78 -22.19 8.00
CA GLU A 552 -25.18 -21.02 8.63
C GLU A 552 -23.78 -21.31 9.18
N HIS A 553 -23.55 -22.49 9.75
CA HIS A 553 -22.20 -22.91 10.16
C HIS A 553 -21.23 -22.95 8.97
N ALA A 554 -21.63 -23.58 7.87
CA ALA A 554 -20.84 -23.61 6.63
C ALA A 554 -20.56 -22.19 6.12
N ARG A 555 -21.55 -21.28 6.17
CA ARG A 555 -21.37 -19.88 5.77
C ARG A 555 -20.31 -19.18 6.62
N LEU A 556 -20.30 -19.37 7.95
CA LEU A 556 -19.30 -18.77 8.85
C LEU A 556 -17.87 -19.22 8.52
N TRP A 557 -17.68 -20.52 8.24
CA TRP A 557 -16.37 -21.07 7.91
C TRP A 557 -15.90 -20.62 6.52
N PHE A 558 -16.80 -20.58 5.54
CA PHE A 558 -16.49 -20.14 4.19
C PHE A 558 -16.16 -18.64 4.12
N ASP A 559 -16.83 -17.82 4.93
CA ASP A 559 -16.55 -16.40 5.11
C ASP A 559 -15.14 -16.15 5.68
N LEU A 560 -14.76 -16.91 6.72
CA LEU A 560 -13.41 -16.84 7.29
C LEU A 560 -12.32 -17.31 6.34
N LEU A 561 -12.64 -18.20 5.38
CA LEU A 561 -11.75 -18.62 4.31
C LEU A 561 -11.66 -17.60 3.16
N GLY A 562 -12.42 -16.51 3.21
CA GLY A 562 -12.45 -15.50 2.14
C GLY A 562 -13.25 -15.92 0.90
N GLY A 563 -14.13 -16.92 1.03
CA GLY A 563 -14.89 -17.48 -0.09
C GLY A 563 -16.12 -16.66 -0.52
N ILE A 564 -16.53 -15.65 0.26
CA ILE A 564 -17.70 -14.82 -0.01
C ILE A 564 -17.24 -13.41 -0.39
N ASN A 565 -17.36 -13.06 -1.67
CA ASN A 565 -16.94 -11.78 -2.23
C ASN A 565 -18.11 -11.05 -2.92
N ASP A 566 -17.82 -10.07 -3.78
CA ASP A 566 -18.85 -9.44 -4.61
C ASP A 566 -19.44 -10.39 -5.67
N THR A 567 -20.48 -9.94 -6.38
CA THR A 567 -21.18 -10.79 -7.36
C THR A 567 -20.28 -11.23 -8.52
N ALA A 568 -19.38 -10.36 -8.99
CA ALA A 568 -18.49 -10.68 -10.11
C ALA A 568 -17.43 -11.70 -9.68
N ALA A 569 -16.79 -11.47 -8.53
CA ALA A 569 -15.81 -12.38 -7.93
C ALA A 569 -16.44 -13.75 -7.63
N ASN A 570 -17.65 -13.79 -7.06
CA ASN A 570 -18.35 -15.06 -6.80
C ASN A 570 -18.73 -15.81 -8.08
N LEU A 571 -19.14 -15.11 -9.14
CA LEU A 571 -19.45 -15.72 -10.44
C LEU A 571 -18.20 -16.28 -11.12
N LEU A 572 -17.06 -15.60 -10.99
CA LEU A 572 -15.78 -16.10 -11.50
C LEU A 572 -15.32 -17.33 -10.73
N ALA A 573 -15.32 -17.26 -9.38
CA ALA A 573 -14.97 -18.40 -8.54
C ALA A 573 -15.86 -19.63 -8.79
N ALA A 574 -17.17 -19.41 -8.99
CA ALA A 574 -18.08 -20.48 -9.39
C ALA A 574 -17.70 -21.05 -10.78
N ALA A 575 -17.45 -20.21 -11.79
CA ALA A 575 -17.07 -20.68 -13.12
C ALA A 575 -15.75 -21.47 -13.12
N GLU A 576 -14.76 -21.05 -12.34
CA GLU A 576 -13.47 -21.73 -12.21
C GLU A 576 -13.58 -23.05 -11.45
N GLY A 577 -14.39 -23.08 -10.38
CA GLY A 577 -14.70 -24.32 -9.67
C GLY A 577 -15.36 -25.34 -10.59
N GLU A 578 -16.41 -24.94 -11.31
CA GLU A 578 -17.11 -25.78 -12.28
C GLU A 578 -16.16 -26.27 -13.39
N ASN A 579 -15.27 -25.40 -13.89
CA ASN A 579 -14.26 -25.77 -14.89
C ASN A 579 -13.40 -26.93 -14.40
N TYR A 580 -12.78 -26.77 -13.22
CA TYR A 580 -11.97 -27.80 -12.58
C TYR A 580 -12.75 -29.10 -12.37
N GLU A 581 -14.02 -29.01 -11.97
CA GLU A 581 -14.85 -30.20 -11.74
C GLU A 581 -15.00 -31.05 -13.00
N TRP A 582 -15.27 -30.45 -14.17
CA TRP A 582 -15.48 -31.24 -15.39
C TRP A 582 -14.20 -31.54 -16.19
N THR A 583 -13.17 -30.70 -16.13
CA THR A 583 -11.91 -30.94 -16.86
C THR A 583 -11.02 -31.95 -16.17
N ASP A 584 -10.94 -31.88 -14.85
CA ASP A 584 -9.95 -32.62 -14.07
C ASP A 584 -10.62 -33.61 -13.11
N MET A 585 -11.48 -33.14 -12.19
CA MET A 585 -11.98 -33.96 -11.09
C MET A 585 -12.85 -35.13 -11.55
N TYR A 586 -13.99 -34.88 -12.21
CA TYR A 586 -14.89 -35.94 -12.68
C TYR A 586 -14.28 -36.77 -13.81
N ALA A 587 -13.39 -36.19 -14.62
CA ALA A 587 -12.65 -36.92 -15.64
C ALA A 587 -11.70 -37.96 -15.02
N ALA A 588 -10.94 -37.57 -13.99
CA ALA A 588 -10.10 -38.48 -13.21
C ALA A 588 -10.94 -39.54 -12.48
N PHE A 589 -12.00 -39.14 -11.78
CA PHE A 589 -12.85 -40.07 -11.03
C PHE A 589 -13.54 -41.10 -11.92
N ALA A 590 -13.95 -40.71 -13.13
CA ALA A 590 -14.51 -41.63 -14.10
C ALA A 590 -13.49 -42.67 -14.57
N LYS A 591 -12.23 -42.28 -14.74
CA LYS A 591 -11.14 -43.18 -15.12
C LYS A 591 -10.83 -44.14 -13.97
N ASP A 592 -10.65 -43.63 -12.76
CA ASP A 592 -10.36 -44.44 -11.57
C ASP A 592 -11.47 -45.47 -11.34
N ALA A 593 -12.75 -45.05 -11.40
CA ALA A 593 -13.89 -45.96 -11.26
C ALA A 593 -13.93 -47.06 -12.33
N GLU A 594 -13.46 -46.79 -13.55
CA GLU A 594 -13.42 -47.78 -14.63
C GLU A 594 -12.26 -48.77 -14.44
N GLU A 595 -11.10 -48.30 -13.98
CA GLU A 595 -9.95 -49.13 -13.61
C GLU A 595 -10.25 -50.02 -12.40
N GLU A 596 -11.04 -49.54 -11.45
CA GLU A 596 -11.49 -50.29 -10.27
C GLU A 596 -12.69 -51.24 -10.54
N GLY A 597 -13.25 -51.23 -11.75
CA GLY A 597 -14.33 -52.14 -12.15
C GLY A 597 -15.76 -51.68 -11.83
N PHE A 598 -15.98 -50.37 -11.70
CA PHE A 598 -17.28 -49.73 -11.48
C PHE A 598 -17.77 -48.92 -12.72
N PRO A 599 -18.05 -49.57 -13.87
CA PRO A 599 -18.37 -48.88 -15.13
C PRO A 599 -19.65 -48.03 -15.05
N GLU A 600 -20.64 -48.42 -14.23
CA GLU A 600 -21.86 -47.63 -14.03
C GLU A 600 -21.61 -46.32 -13.28
N ILE A 601 -20.66 -46.31 -12.34
CA ILE A 601 -20.27 -45.10 -11.59
C ILE A 601 -19.43 -44.20 -12.50
N ALA A 602 -18.50 -44.79 -13.27
CA ALA A 602 -17.74 -44.07 -14.28
C ALA A 602 -18.64 -43.35 -15.30
N ALA A 603 -19.69 -44.03 -15.78
CA ALA A 603 -20.69 -43.42 -16.66
C ALA A 603 -21.40 -42.24 -15.99
N LYS A 604 -21.77 -42.35 -14.71
CA LYS A 604 -22.40 -41.25 -13.97
C LYS A 604 -21.46 -40.06 -13.80
N PHE A 605 -20.19 -40.26 -13.44
CA PHE A 605 -19.21 -39.16 -13.34
C PHE A 605 -19.04 -38.41 -14.67
N ARG A 606 -18.99 -39.12 -15.80
CA ARG A 606 -18.96 -38.49 -17.13
C ARG A 606 -20.20 -37.66 -17.41
N MET A 607 -21.37 -38.17 -17.05
CA MET A 607 -22.63 -37.46 -17.23
C MET A 607 -22.72 -36.21 -16.34
N VAL A 608 -22.26 -36.29 -15.09
CA VAL A 608 -22.20 -35.14 -14.18
C VAL A 608 -21.19 -34.11 -14.68
N GLY A 609 -19.98 -34.51 -15.10
CA GLY A 609 -19.01 -33.60 -15.70
C GLY A 609 -19.55 -32.87 -16.94
N ALA A 610 -20.34 -33.56 -17.78
CA ALA A 610 -21.01 -32.90 -18.91
C ALA A 610 -22.05 -31.85 -18.47
N ILE A 611 -22.66 -32.00 -17.30
CA ILE A 611 -23.59 -31.03 -16.70
C ILE A 611 -22.82 -29.84 -16.11
N GLU A 612 -21.75 -30.07 -15.33
CA GLU A 612 -20.94 -28.99 -14.73
C GLU A 612 -20.34 -28.07 -15.79
N LYS A 613 -19.98 -28.61 -16.98
CA LYS A 613 -19.61 -27.76 -18.13
C LYS A 613 -20.69 -26.73 -18.48
N THR A 614 -21.96 -27.09 -18.41
CA THR A 614 -23.07 -26.16 -18.66
C THR A 614 -23.25 -25.13 -17.54
N HIS A 615 -22.81 -25.46 -16.32
CA HIS A 615 -22.78 -24.51 -15.20
C HIS A 615 -21.67 -23.48 -15.41
N GLU A 616 -20.46 -23.90 -15.80
CA GLU A 616 -19.38 -22.98 -16.18
C GLU A 616 -19.86 -21.99 -17.26
N GLU A 617 -20.41 -22.51 -18.37
CA GLU A 617 -20.91 -21.68 -19.47
C GLU A 617 -21.96 -20.68 -18.99
N ARG A 618 -22.84 -21.08 -18.08
CA ARG A 618 -23.84 -20.21 -17.46
C ARG A 618 -23.19 -19.12 -16.61
N TYR A 619 -22.28 -19.47 -15.72
CA TYR A 619 -21.62 -18.51 -14.83
C TYR A 619 -20.74 -17.53 -15.59
N ARG A 620 -19.98 -17.97 -16.60
CA ARG A 620 -19.21 -17.07 -17.47
C ARG A 620 -20.10 -16.10 -18.23
N LYS A 621 -21.26 -16.55 -18.71
CA LYS A 621 -22.23 -15.67 -19.38
C LYS A 621 -22.84 -14.65 -18.42
N LEU A 622 -23.15 -15.06 -17.18
CA LEU A 622 -23.62 -14.15 -16.14
C LEU A 622 -22.54 -13.14 -15.74
N LEU A 623 -21.29 -13.59 -15.58
CA LEU A 623 -20.14 -12.73 -15.30
C LEU A 623 -19.96 -11.67 -16.39
N SER A 624 -19.99 -12.09 -17.66
CA SER A 624 -19.92 -11.17 -18.80
C SER A 624 -21.07 -10.15 -18.76
N ASN A 625 -22.29 -10.56 -18.41
CA ASN A 625 -23.40 -9.62 -18.28
C ASN A 625 -23.18 -8.61 -17.14
N VAL A 626 -22.61 -9.02 -16.01
CA VAL A 626 -22.29 -8.14 -14.88
C VAL A 626 -21.20 -7.14 -15.28
N GLN A 627 -20.09 -7.61 -15.85
CA GLN A 627 -18.96 -6.77 -16.27
C GLN A 627 -19.32 -5.79 -17.39
N MET A 628 -20.16 -6.20 -18.34
CA MET A 628 -20.61 -5.35 -19.45
C MET A 628 -21.86 -4.51 -19.10
N GLN A 629 -22.32 -4.52 -17.84
CA GLN A 629 -23.56 -3.86 -17.39
C GLN A 629 -24.82 -4.27 -18.19
N GLN A 630 -24.82 -5.48 -18.75
CA GLN A 630 -25.92 -6.04 -19.54
C GLN A 630 -26.92 -6.87 -18.71
N VAL A 631 -26.84 -6.81 -17.39
CA VAL A 631 -27.81 -7.49 -16.50
C VAL A 631 -29.21 -6.89 -16.70
N PHE A 632 -29.29 -5.57 -16.80
CA PHE A 632 -30.53 -4.80 -16.90
C PHE A 632 -30.64 -3.99 -18.20
N ALA A 633 -29.70 -4.18 -19.12
CA ALA A 633 -29.66 -3.57 -20.44
C ALA A 633 -29.28 -4.60 -21.51
N LYS A 634 -29.83 -4.45 -22.71
CA LYS A 634 -29.53 -5.24 -23.91
C LYS A 634 -29.37 -4.32 -25.12
N GLY A 635 -28.49 -4.71 -26.04
CA GLY A 635 -28.26 -3.96 -27.28
C GLY A 635 -29.46 -3.96 -28.24
N GLU A 636 -30.40 -4.88 -28.03
CA GLU A 636 -31.64 -5.02 -28.80
C GLU A 636 -32.87 -4.90 -27.89
N MET A 637 -34.04 -4.67 -28.48
CA MET A 637 -35.30 -4.61 -27.73
C MET A 637 -35.59 -5.93 -27.02
N ALA A 638 -35.70 -5.89 -25.70
CA ALA A 638 -36.02 -7.05 -24.87
C ALA A 638 -37.35 -6.84 -24.13
N MET A 639 -38.03 -7.95 -23.83
CA MET A 639 -39.19 -7.95 -22.93
C MET A 639 -38.72 -8.24 -21.51
N TRP A 640 -38.80 -7.23 -20.65
CA TRP A 640 -38.47 -7.32 -19.24
C TRP A 640 -39.72 -7.63 -18.45
N GLU A 641 -39.66 -8.61 -17.55
CA GLU A 641 -40.76 -9.03 -16.70
C GLU A 641 -40.37 -8.84 -15.23
N CYS A 642 -41.22 -8.15 -14.47
CA CYS A 642 -41.05 -8.02 -13.03
C CYS A 642 -41.40 -9.35 -12.35
N ARG A 643 -40.43 -9.96 -11.66
CA ARG A 643 -40.60 -11.23 -10.94
C ARG A 643 -41.57 -11.17 -9.76
N ILE A 644 -41.93 -9.96 -9.30
CA ILE A 644 -42.84 -9.76 -8.16
C ILE A 644 -44.30 -9.72 -8.61
N CYS A 645 -44.65 -8.91 -9.62
CA CYS A 645 -46.04 -8.69 -10.02
C CYS A 645 -46.35 -9.07 -11.48
N GLY A 646 -45.37 -9.55 -12.25
CA GLY A 646 -45.54 -9.94 -13.65
C GLY A 646 -45.67 -8.76 -14.63
N HIS A 647 -45.42 -7.52 -14.20
CA HIS A 647 -45.48 -6.37 -15.10
C HIS A 647 -44.42 -6.47 -16.20
N ILE A 648 -44.82 -6.25 -17.46
CA ILE A 648 -43.96 -6.39 -18.63
C ILE A 648 -43.65 -5.02 -19.22
N VAL A 649 -42.36 -4.76 -19.46
CA VAL A 649 -41.85 -3.57 -20.14
C VAL A 649 -41.04 -4.00 -21.35
N VAL A 650 -41.27 -3.36 -22.50
CA VAL A 650 -40.50 -3.61 -23.73
C VAL A 650 -39.53 -2.46 -23.93
N GLY A 651 -38.23 -2.75 -23.97
CA GLY A 651 -37.19 -1.73 -24.10
C GLY A 651 -35.78 -2.33 -24.13
N THR A 652 -34.80 -1.51 -24.47
CA THR A 652 -33.37 -1.88 -24.39
C THR A 652 -32.88 -1.97 -22.95
N HIS A 653 -33.59 -1.39 -21.99
CA HIS A 653 -33.28 -1.45 -20.56
C HIS A 653 -34.55 -1.71 -19.72
N SER A 654 -34.39 -2.43 -18.62
CA SER A 654 -35.44 -2.54 -17.60
C SER A 654 -35.57 -1.21 -16.83
N PRO A 655 -36.78 -0.85 -16.34
CA PRO A 655 -36.95 0.40 -15.60
C PRO A 655 -36.29 0.32 -14.22
N GLU A 656 -35.78 1.46 -13.72
CA GLU A 656 -35.13 1.56 -12.39
C GLU A 656 -36.05 1.12 -11.24
N SER A 657 -37.36 1.31 -11.40
CA SER A 657 -38.40 0.79 -10.51
C SER A 657 -39.59 0.30 -11.31
N CYS A 658 -40.25 -0.76 -10.82
CA CYS A 658 -41.47 -1.26 -11.44
C CYS A 658 -42.60 -0.21 -11.30
N PRO A 659 -43.25 0.23 -12.40
CA PRO A 659 -44.30 1.25 -12.32
C PRO A 659 -45.58 0.75 -11.63
N VAL A 660 -45.70 -0.55 -11.38
CA VAL A 660 -46.87 -1.17 -10.74
C VAL A 660 -46.63 -1.43 -9.26
N CYS A 661 -45.51 -2.08 -8.91
CA CYS A 661 -45.24 -2.51 -7.53
C CYS A 661 -44.10 -1.74 -6.84
N HIS A 662 -43.44 -0.81 -7.56
CA HIS A 662 -42.35 0.04 -7.07
C HIS A 662 -41.09 -0.69 -6.58
N TYR A 663 -41.01 -2.00 -6.72
CA TYR A 663 -39.78 -2.75 -6.46
C TYR A 663 -38.68 -2.37 -7.45
N SER A 664 -37.43 -2.44 -6.97
CA SER A 664 -36.22 -2.05 -7.70
C SER A 664 -36.01 -2.84 -8.99
N GLN A 665 -35.20 -2.27 -9.88
CA GLN A 665 -34.74 -2.88 -11.13
C GLN A 665 -34.22 -4.31 -10.96
N SER A 666 -33.63 -4.64 -9.80
CA SER A 666 -33.11 -5.97 -9.47
C SER A 666 -34.13 -7.11 -9.54
N PHE A 667 -35.43 -6.81 -9.55
CA PHE A 667 -36.50 -7.79 -9.68
C PHE A 667 -36.96 -8.00 -11.13
N PHE A 668 -36.40 -7.31 -12.11
CA PHE A 668 -36.68 -7.57 -13.52
C PHE A 668 -35.78 -8.68 -14.06
N GLU A 669 -36.37 -9.58 -14.84
CA GLU A 669 -35.64 -10.54 -15.66
C GLU A 669 -36.14 -10.49 -17.11
N ILE A 670 -35.37 -11.07 -18.04
CA ILE A 670 -35.86 -11.26 -19.41
C ILE A 670 -36.97 -12.30 -19.37
N ARG A 671 -38.13 -11.95 -19.94
CA ARG A 671 -39.28 -12.84 -20.04
C ARG A 671 -38.88 -14.14 -20.74
N LYS A 672 -39.11 -15.26 -20.06
CA LYS A 672 -38.90 -16.60 -20.62
C LYS A 672 -40.14 -17.00 -21.40
N THR A 673 -39.98 -17.32 -22.68
CA THR A 673 -41.04 -17.88 -23.52
C THR A 673 -40.70 -19.35 -23.82
N ASN A 674 -40.96 -20.23 -22.87
CA ASN A 674 -40.70 -21.66 -22.98
C ASN A 674 -41.95 -22.52 -22.67
N TYR A 675 -43.14 -21.94 -22.81
CA TYR A 675 -44.44 -22.58 -22.64
C TYR A 675 -45.27 -22.50 -23.92
#